data_AF-A0A7S6S6U2-F1
#
_entry.id   AF-A0A7S6S6U2-F1
#
_cell.length_a   1.000
_cell.length_b   1.000
_cell.length_c   1.000
_cell.angle_alpha   90.00
_cell.angle_beta   90.00
_cell.angle_gamma   90.00
#
_symmetry.space_group_name_H-M   'P 1'
#
loop_
_entity.id
_entity.type
_entity.pdbx_description
1 polymer ?
#
loop_
_entity_poly.entity_id
_entity_poly.type
_entity_poly.pdbx_seq_one_letter_code
_entity_poly.pdbx_strand_id
1 'polypeptide(L)'
;MIDVIAAIARWFQLAANLILLGSCVFLALANTGKRTYLDAWVEKLERLFPWLAISIPIGLIVILTTTITQVTGNSSNIWQQDVWLGFINDTRVGQIWVWRISLALLLLFLVIYLRKSPKARWRYILGAGIAALPLIAGSLTSHSATEELSVSTITPFALHLILAGVWFGALPAFLLLVYEKNRSDKNKRTNVSEYETLKRFSAIALPAMLLIILTGFTVADRMFAGYYAASVATSYGWLLSIKILILGVILLIAARVRAHWLPLLANNASAADDDTGRAGVRKWVRIEFILALLLLLLATVIANTTPVKYASIENWPYPFRFSIIATWNQPNVAIQVWIGVFILMLAAGTVLFGRIRSWELKRLISIPAILLVSGLAVALPPLTIQAYPETYRRPPVPFDAISIANGAALYTQHCVECHGFQGMGNGIKSRTLSTKLPDLLTEPHTAEHTPGDFYNWISYGMVNTDMPGYADKLSDEDRWDLVNYVHALSRGYQARILAPEIIPNKAYVKPPLFSYADNNGESGTLQDFRGKKTVLLVIFSWPQSQVRMEQLKQAYHRLSEQNIAVLAVPVNELSTDEMAQVAAELPFPVVTQSAAEIASSYALSRRTITHPDIIGRGKIPDHMEFLIDRNGYMRARWIPSVDQPGWSDIDMLNQQISLLNREQMKMPYPEDFVR
;
A
#
# COMPACT_ATOMS: atom_id res chain seq x y z
N MET A 1 12.89 -24.56 -8.27
CA MET A 1 12.52 -25.77 -7.48
C MET A 1 12.42 -25.46 -5.98
N ILE A 2 13.39 -24.76 -5.40
CA ILE A 2 13.40 -24.40 -3.97
C ILE A 2 12.16 -23.58 -3.56
N ASP A 3 11.73 -22.61 -4.37
CA ASP A 3 10.55 -21.78 -4.04
C ASP A 3 9.26 -22.59 -3.96
N VAL A 4 9.13 -23.60 -4.83
CA VAL A 4 7.97 -24.51 -4.83
C VAL A 4 7.97 -25.37 -3.57
N ILE A 5 9.13 -25.90 -3.18
CA ILE A 5 9.28 -26.68 -1.93
C ILE A 5 8.95 -25.80 -0.72
N ALA A 6 9.46 -24.57 -0.68
CA ALA A 6 9.19 -23.60 0.38
C ALA A 6 7.69 -23.27 0.46
N ALA A 7 7.03 -23.03 -0.68
CA ALA A 7 5.61 -22.74 -0.75
C ALA A 7 4.75 -23.91 -0.26
N ILE A 8 5.06 -25.15 -0.69
CA ILE A 8 4.37 -26.35 -0.25
C ILE A 8 4.56 -26.58 1.26
N ALA A 9 5.78 -26.40 1.77
CA ALA A 9 6.06 -26.54 3.20
C ALA A 9 5.30 -25.51 4.05
N ARG A 10 5.25 -24.24 3.61
CA ARG A 10 4.46 -23.17 4.26
C ARG A 10 2.97 -23.50 4.23
N TRP A 11 2.45 -23.92 3.08
CA TRP A 11 1.05 -24.30 2.93
C TRP A 11 0.67 -25.47 3.85
N PHE A 12 1.46 -26.54 3.84
CA PHE A 12 1.20 -27.72 4.67
C PHE A 12 1.29 -27.42 6.17
N GLN A 13 2.35 -26.70 6.59
CA GLN A 13 2.54 -26.28 7.97
C GLN A 13 1.38 -25.41 8.47
N LEU A 14 0.94 -24.45 7.64
CA LEU A 14 -0.18 -23.57 7.97
C LEU A 14 -1.50 -24.36 8.02
N ALA A 15 -1.77 -25.20 7.02
CA ALA A 15 -2.97 -26.04 6.99
C ALA A 15 -3.08 -26.93 8.23
N ALA A 16 -1.99 -27.61 8.61
CA ALA A 16 -1.97 -28.49 9.77
C ALA A 16 -2.29 -27.74 11.07
N ASN A 17 -1.69 -26.56 11.25
CA ASN A 17 -1.93 -25.74 12.44
C ASN A 17 -3.36 -25.19 12.50
N LEU A 18 -3.88 -24.69 11.37
CA LEU A 18 -5.26 -24.21 11.29
C LEU A 18 -6.28 -25.33 11.54
N ILE A 19 -6.07 -26.53 10.96
CA ILE A 19 -6.94 -27.70 11.19
C ILE A 19 -6.95 -28.10 12.66
N LEU A 20 -5.79 -28.11 13.32
CA LEU A 20 -5.70 -28.44 14.74
C LEU A 20 -6.44 -27.40 15.61
N LEU A 21 -6.25 -26.11 15.33
CA LEU A 21 -6.95 -25.02 16.02
C LEU A 21 -8.47 -25.14 15.85
N GLY A 22 -8.96 -25.20 14.61
CA GLY A 22 -10.40 -25.22 14.32
C GLY A 22 -11.08 -26.50 14.79
N SER A 23 -10.40 -27.65 14.74
CA SER A 23 -10.93 -28.92 15.27
C SER A 23 -11.10 -28.86 16.79
N CYS A 24 -10.15 -28.27 17.51
CA CYS A 24 -10.28 -28.02 18.95
C CYS A 24 -11.44 -27.07 19.26
N VAL A 25 -11.60 -25.98 18.50
CA VAL A 25 -12.71 -25.04 18.69
C VAL A 25 -14.06 -25.73 18.42
N PHE A 26 -14.17 -26.52 17.35
CA PHE A 26 -15.37 -27.28 17.03
C PHE A 26 -15.76 -28.25 18.16
N LEU A 27 -14.81 -29.01 18.70
CA LEU A 27 -15.04 -29.93 19.82
C LEU A 27 -15.37 -29.21 21.14
N ALA A 28 -14.88 -27.99 21.33
CA ALA A 28 -15.26 -27.15 22.46
C ALA A 28 -16.71 -26.63 22.36
N LEU A 29 -17.26 -26.52 21.14
CA LEU A 29 -18.62 -26.07 20.85
C LEU A 29 -19.66 -27.20 20.83
N ALA A 30 -19.26 -28.41 20.41
CA ALA A 30 -20.12 -29.59 20.28
C ALA A 30 -20.72 -30.12 21.60
N ASN A 31 -20.36 -29.55 22.75
CA ASN A 31 -20.63 -30.17 24.04
C ASN A 31 -21.94 -29.69 24.70
N THR A 32 -22.92 -30.59 24.75
CA THR A 32 -24.06 -30.56 25.69
C THR A 32 -24.17 -31.82 26.57
N GLY A 33 -23.15 -32.69 26.61
CA GLY A 33 -23.14 -33.84 27.55
C GLY A 33 -21.87 -34.69 27.54
N LYS A 34 -21.55 -35.33 28.68
CA LYS A 34 -20.36 -36.21 28.86
C LYS A 34 -20.27 -37.37 27.83
N ARG A 35 -21.37 -37.75 27.17
CA ARG A 35 -21.42 -38.87 26.21
C ARG A 35 -20.88 -38.53 24.82
N THR A 36 -20.91 -37.26 24.38
CA THR A 36 -20.52 -36.85 23.02
C THR A 36 -19.01 -37.04 22.75
N TYR A 37 -18.17 -37.04 23.78
CA TYR A 37 -16.72 -37.25 23.63
C TYR A 37 -16.31 -38.72 23.48
N LEU A 38 -17.27 -39.65 23.64
CA LEU A 38 -17.07 -41.08 23.47
C LEU A 38 -17.45 -41.56 22.07
N ASP A 39 -17.96 -40.68 21.22
CA ASP A 39 -18.34 -41.03 19.86
C ASP A 39 -17.10 -41.36 18.99
N ALA A 40 -17.25 -42.37 18.12
CA ALA A 40 -16.16 -42.88 17.29
C ALA A 40 -15.55 -41.84 16.34
N TRP A 41 -16.33 -40.84 15.92
CA TRP A 41 -15.84 -39.75 15.06
C TRP A 41 -14.86 -38.82 15.80
N VAL A 42 -15.09 -38.57 17.10
CA VAL A 42 -14.18 -37.78 17.95
C VAL A 42 -12.87 -38.51 18.10
N GLU A 43 -12.90 -39.83 18.32
CA GLU A 43 -11.69 -40.63 18.45
C GLU A 43 -10.86 -40.63 17.15
N LYS A 44 -11.51 -40.78 15.98
CA LYS A 44 -10.84 -40.68 14.69
C LYS A 44 -10.17 -39.32 14.48
N LEU A 45 -10.86 -38.24 14.85
CA LEU A 45 -10.32 -36.89 14.77
C LEU A 45 -9.12 -36.70 15.73
N GLU A 46 -9.23 -37.15 16.97
CA GLU A 46 -8.15 -37.08 17.96
C GLU A 46 -6.90 -37.89 17.57
N ARG A 47 -7.06 -38.99 16.82
CA ARG A 47 -5.94 -39.77 16.26
C ARG A 47 -5.14 -38.98 15.23
N LEU A 48 -5.73 -37.98 14.57
CA LEU A 48 -5.03 -37.11 13.61
C LEU A 48 -4.19 -36.03 14.31
N PHE A 49 -4.54 -35.62 15.53
CA PHE A 49 -3.90 -34.47 16.18
C PHE A 49 -2.38 -34.61 16.35
N PRO A 50 -1.81 -35.76 16.77
CA PRO A 50 -0.36 -35.92 16.87
C PRO A 50 0.34 -35.78 15.52
N TRP A 51 -0.24 -36.33 14.45
CA TRP A 51 0.33 -36.24 13.10
C TRP A 51 0.35 -34.79 12.59
N LEU A 52 -0.75 -34.07 12.80
CA LEU A 52 -0.81 -32.63 12.51
C LEU A 52 0.22 -31.86 13.35
N ALA A 53 0.30 -32.12 14.65
CA ALA A 53 1.23 -31.41 15.53
C ALA A 53 2.71 -31.71 15.23
N ILE A 54 3.06 -32.93 14.81
CA ILE A 54 4.43 -33.31 14.37
C ILE A 54 4.77 -32.64 13.05
N SER A 55 3.81 -32.48 12.13
CA SER A 55 4.08 -31.87 10.83
C SER A 55 4.45 -30.38 10.90
N ILE A 56 3.97 -29.65 11.92
CA ILE A 56 4.24 -28.22 12.09
C ILE A 56 5.75 -27.94 12.28
N PRO A 57 6.47 -28.55 13.25
CA PRO A 57 7.90 -28.32 13.42
C PRO A 57 8.72 -28.85 12.24
N ILE A 58 8.34 -29.98 11.63
CA ILE A 58 9.00 -30.48 10.40
C ILE A 58 8.91 -29.44 9.28
N GLY A 59 7.70 -28.90 9.05
CA GLY A 59 7.49 -27.84 8.05
C GLY A 59 8.31 -26.58 8.36
N LEU A 60 8.41 -26.17 9.63
CA LEU A 60 9.23 -25.04 10.04
C LEU A 60 10.72 -25.27 9.73
N ILE A 61 11.25 -26.47 9.94
CA ILE A 61 12.65 -26.81 9.60
C ILE A 61 12.86 -26.68 8.09
N VAL A 62 11.98 -27.25 7.27
CA VAL A 62 12.06 -27.14 5.80
C VAL A 62 12.01 -25.67 5.34
N ILE A 63 11.16 -24.85 5.97
CA ILE A 63 11.07 -23.41 5.68
C ILE A 63 12.40 -22.71 6.00
N LEU A 64 13.04 -23.03 7.13
CA LEU A 64 14.32 -22.43 7.49
C LEU A 64 15.42 -22.87 6.51
N THR A 65 15.52 -24.15 6.20
CA THR A 65 16.48 -24.68 5.22
C THR A 65 16.36 -24.01 3.86
N THR A 66 15.12 -23.89 3.35
CA THR A 66 14.85 -23.23 2.06
C THR A 66 15.19 -21.74 2.10
N THR A 67 14.91 -21.05 3.21
CA THR A 67 15.24 -19.63 3.38
C THR A 67 16.76 -19.40 3.43
N ILE A 68 17.52 -20.21 4.17
CA ILE A 68 18.99 -20.13 4.22
C ILE A 68 19.58 -20.38 2.82
N THR A 69 19.04 -21.35 2.08
CA THR A 69 19.51 -21.66 0.72
C THR A 69 19.24 -20.50 -0.24
N GLN A 70 18.07 -19.85 -0.15
CA GLN A 70 17.72 -18.68 -0.96
C GLN A 70 18.62 -17.48 -0.65
N VAL A 71 18.92 -17.23 0.63
CA VAL A 71 19.74 -16.09 1.06
C VAL A 71 21.21 -16.29 0.73
N THR A 72 21.74 -17.50 0.90
CA THR A 72 23.17 -17.79 0.66
C THR A 72 23.50 -18.15 -0.78
N GLY A 73 22.49 -18.43 -1.62
CA GLY A 73 22.68 -18.82 -3.02
C GLY A 73 23.35 -20.18 -3.24
N ASN A 74 23.66 -20.93 -2.17
CA ASN A 74 24.40 -22.19 -2.25
C ASN A 74 23.78 -23.27 -1.35
N SER A 75 23.45 -24.42 -1.94
CA SER A 75 22.83 -25.56 -1.25
C SER A 75 23.81 -26.33 -0.35
N SER A 76 25.13 -26.20 -0.52
CA SER A 76 26.11 -26.85 0.35
C SER A 76 26.06 -26.32 1.79
N ASN A 77 25.60 -25.08 1.96
CA ASN A 77 25.54 -24.40 3.26
C ASN A 77 24.48 -24.98 4.20
N ILE A 78 23.59 -25.85 3.70
CA ILE A 78 22.60 -26.56 4.52
C ILE A 78 23.28 -27.42 5.60
N TRP A 79 24.48 -27.93 5.31
CA TRP A 79 25.21 -28.84 6.18
C TRP A 79 26.19 -28.13 7.13
N GLN A 80 26.33 -26.81 7.02
CA GLN A 80 27.25 -26.03 7.85
C GLN A 80 26.55 -25.47 9.08
N GLN A 81 26.93 -25.94 10.27
CA GLN A 81 26.33 -25.51 11.53
C GLN A 81 26.50 -23.99 11.78
N ASP A 82 27.64 -23.43 11.40
CA ASP A 82 27.94 -22.00 11.62
C ASP A 82 26.99 -21.08 10.85
N VAL A 83 26.58 -21.47 9.64
CA VAL A 83 25.62 -20.71 8.82
C VAL A 83 24.24 -20.69 9.47
N TRP A 84 23.81 -21.82 10.04
CA TRP A 84 22.53 -21.89 10.74
C TRP A 84 22.53 -21.04 12.01
N LEU A 85 23.59 -21.13 12.82
CA LEU A 85 23.71 -20.37 14.06
C LEU A 85 23.83 -18.86 13.80
N GLY A 86 24.65 -18.47 12.82
CA GLY A 86 24.76 -17.08 12.38
C GLY A 86 23.41 -16.55 11.89
N PHE A 87 22.73 -17.27 11.00
CA PHE A 87 21.41 -16.83 10.51
C PHE A 87 20.37 -16.70 11.64
N ILE A 88 20.34 -17.64 12.59
CA ILE A 88 19.39 -17.61 13.70
C ILE A 88 19.64 -16.43 14.65
N ASN A 89 20.91 -16.16 14.97
CA ASN A 89 21.28 -15.14 15.95
C ASN A 89 21.29 -13.73 15.35
N ASP A 90 21.81 -13.60 14.14
CA ASP A 90 22.09 -12.30 13.50
C ASP A 90 20.87 -11.77 12.74
N THR A 91 19.86 -12.60 12.48
CA THR A 91 18.65 -12.17 11.76
C THR A 91 17.41 -12.21 12.65
N ARG A 92 16.59 -11.17 12.53
CA ARG A 92 15.27 -11.10 13.16
C ARG A 92 14.36 -12.26 12.71
N VAL A 93 14.45 -12.67 11.45
CA VAL A 93 13.67 -13.80 10.91
C VAL A 93 14.06 -15.11 11.60
N GLY A 94 15.36 -15.30 11.84
CA GLY A 94 15.91 -16.41 12.62
C GLY A 94 15.39 -16.45 14.05
N GLN A 95 15.43 -15.31 14.76
CA GLN A 95 14.90 -15.20 16.12
C GLN A 95 13.39 -15.53 16.18
N ILE A 96 12.58 -14.99 15.26
CA ILE A 96 11.14 -15.30 15.20
C ILE A 96 10.91 -16.79 14.91
N TRP A 97 11.75 -17.41 14.07
CA TRP A 97 11.68 -18.85 13.82
C TRP A 97 11.91 -19.66 15.10
N VAL A 98 12.84 -19.27 15.98
CA VAL A 98 13.07 -19.92 17.29
C VAL A 98 11.82 -19.86 18.17
N TRP A 99 11.14 -18.72 18.22
CA TRP A 99 9.86 -18.60 18.93
C TRP A 99 8.80 -19.53 18.33
N ARG A 100 8.69 -19.58 17.00
CA ARG A 100 7.71 -20.43 16.30
C ARG A 100 7.95 -21.91 16.52
N ILE A 101 9.20 -22.38 16.42
CA ILE A 101 9.52 -23.80 16.63
C ILE A 101 9.32 -24.20 18.10
N SER A 102 9.68 -23.34 19.04
CA SER A 102 9.46 -23.58 20.48
C SER A 102 7.98 -23.72 20.81
N LEU A 103 7.14 -22.81 20.29
CA LEU A 103 5.69 -22.87 20.46
C LEU A 103 5.07 -24.09 19.74
N ALA A 104 5.61 -24.50 18.59
CA ALA A 104 5.16 -25.70 17.89
C ALA A 104 5.51 -26.98 18.65
N LEU A 105 6.68 -27.05 19.29
CA LEU A 105 7.08 -28.16 20.16
C LEU A 105 6.24 -28.21 21.44
N LEU A 106 5.92 -27.05 22.03
CA LEU A 106 4.99 -26.95 23.15
C LEU A 106 3.59 -27.49 22.77
N LEU A 107 3.10 -27.10 21.59
CA LEU A 107 1.83 -27.60 21.05
C LEU A 107 1.86 -29.12 20.85
N LEU A 108 2.94 -29.67 20.30
CA LEU A 108 3.13 -31.11 20.14
C LEU A 108 3.11 -31.85 21.49
N PHE A 109 3.90 -31.38 22.45
CA PHE A 109 3.93 -31.94 23.81
C PHE A 109 2.54 -31.93 24.44
N LEU A 110 1.83 -30.79 24.35
CA LEU A 110 0.49 -30.65 24.89
C LEU A 110 -0.50 -31.61 24.22
N VAL A 111 -0.46 -31.76 22.89
CA VAL A 111 -1.33 -32.70 22.16
C VAL A 111 -1.12 -34.13 22.64
N ILE A 112 0.13 -34.55 22.87
CA ILE A 112 0.47 -35.88 23.39
C ILE A 112 -0.01 -36.02 24.85
N TYR A 113 0.22 -35.02 25.69
CA TYR A 113 -0.20 -35.01 27.09
C TYR A 113 -1.72 -35.08 27.24
N LEU A 114 -2.44 -34.25 26.48
CA LEU A 114 -3.88 -34.15 26.51
C LEU A 114 -4.58 -35.44 26.04
N ARG A 115 -3.93 -36.28 25.22
CA ARG A 115 -4.46 -37.62 24.87
C ARG A 115 -4.54 -38.57 26.07
N LYS A 116 -3.69 -38.40 27.09
CA LYS A 116 -3.71 -39.19 28.33
C LYS A 116 -4.70 -38.62 29.36
N SER A 117 -5.13 -37.38 29.18
CA SER A 117 -6.05 -36.69 30.08
C SER A 117 -7.51 -37.11 29.84
N PRO A 118 -8.38 -37.05 30.87
CA PRO A 118 -9.80 -37.36 30.70
C PRO A 118 -10.45 -36.41 29.69
N LYS A 119 -11.31 -36.96 28.82
CA LYS A 119 -11.98 -36.17 27.79
C LYS A 119 -12.93 -35.16 28.42
N ALA A 120 -12.61 -33.87 28.31
CA ALA A 120 -13.38 -32.77 28.87
C ALA A 120 -13.25 -31.51 28.00
N ARG A 121 -14.20 -30.57 28.16
CA ARG A 121 -14.25 -29.33 27.36
C ARG A 121 -12.98 -28.48 27.50
N TRP A 122 -12.42 -28.40 28.71
CA TRP A 122 -11.25 -27.57 29.00
C TRP A 122 -10.02 -27.97 28.18
N ARG A 123 -9.85 -29.28 27.88
CA ARG A 123 -8.75 -29.79 27.06
C ARG A 123 -8.76 -29.17 25.66
N TYR A 124 -9.94 -29.04 25.05
CA TYR A 124 -10.07 -28.48 23.71
C TYR A 124 -9.93 -26.96 23.69
N ILE A 125 -10.40 -26.28 24.75
CA ILE A 125 -10.16 -24.84 24.92
C ILE A 125 -8.66 -24.55 25.06
N LEU A 126 -7.96 -25.32 25.90
CA LEU A 126 -6.52 -25.21 26.07
C LEU A 126 -5.76 -25.55 24.78
N GLY A 127 -6.16 -26.63 24.09
CA GLY A 127 -5.60 -27.01 22.79
C GLY A 127 -5.77 -25.92 21.73
N ALA A 128 -6.93 -25.28 21.66
CA ALA A 128 -7.16 -24.14 20.77
C ALA A 128 -6.29 -22.93 21.15
N GLY A 129 -6.19 -22.59 22.44
CA GLY A 129 -5.36 -21.50 22.92
C GLY A 129 -3.88 -21.67 22.55
N ILE A 130 -3.33 -22.87 22.76
CA ILE A 130 -1.92 -23.15 22.42
C ILE A 130 -1.72 -23.28 20.91
N ALA A 131 -2.68 -23.82 20.14
CA ALA A 131 -2.59 -23.87 18.67
C ALA A 131 -2.60 -22.47 18.02
N ALA A 132 -3.19 -21.46 18.68
CA ALA A 132 -3.14 -20.08 18.22
C ALA A 132 -1.74 -19.46 18.38
N LEU A 133 -0.93 -19.88 19.36
CA LEU A 133 0.36 -19.22 19.65
C LEU A 133 1.37 -19.29 18.49
N PRO A 134 1.62 -20.44 17.82
CA PRO A 134 2.50 -20.46 16.66
C PRO A 134 1.98 -19.63 15.47
N LEU A 135 0.66 -19.44 15.33
CA LEU A 135 0.08 -18.56 14.31
C LEU A 135 0.34 -17.09 14.62
N ILE A 136 0.17 -16.70 15.89
CA ILE A 136 0.49 -15.34 16.36
C ILE A 136 1.97 -15.06 16.17
N ALA A 137 2.86 -15.98 16.57
CA ALA A 137 4.30 -15.82 16.32
C ALA A 137 4.62 -15.74 14.81
N GLY A 138 3.90 -16.47 13.96
CA GLY A 138 3.99 -16.37 12.50
C GLY A 138 3.58 -15.00 11.94
N SER A 139 2.69 -14.26 12.61
CA SER A 139 2.30 -12.91 12.17
C SER A 139 3.46 -11.90 12.20
N LEU A 140 4.46 -12.15 13.04
CA LEU A 140 5.64 -11.29 13.21
C LEU A 140 6.59 -11.35 12.00
N THR A 141 6.47 -12.37 11.14
CA THR A 141 7.22 -12.47 9.89
C THR A 141 6.46 -11.92 8.67
N SER A 142 5.29 -11.28 8.87
CA SER A 142 4.53 -10.69 7.77
C SER A 142 5.17 -9.41 7.24
N HIS A 143 4.90 -9.05 5.99
CA HIS A 143 5.35 -7.79 5.39
C HIS A 143 4.93 -6.55 6.21
N SER A 144 3.78 -6.60 6.86
CA SER A 144 3.34 -5.52 7.75
C SER A 144 4.23 -5.37 9.00
N ALA A 145 4.78 -6.47 9.52
CA ALA A 145 5.59 -6.48 10.73
C ALA A 145 7.08 -6.15 10.47
N THR A 146 7.53 -6.25 9.22
CA THR A 146 8.89 -5.88 8.82
C THR A 146 9.08 -4.37 8.74
N GLU A 147 8.03 -3.62 8.41
CA GLU A 147 8.09 -2.16 8.28
C GLU A 147 7.93 -1.43 9.62
N GLU A 148 6.95 -1.84 10.44
CA GLU A 148 6.68 -1.20 11.72
C GLU A 148 6.27 -2.25 12.76
N LEU A 149 6.95 -2.29 13.91
CA LEU A 149 6.57 -3.13 15.06
C LEU A 149 5.43 -2.48 15.87
N SER A 150 4.33 -2.18 15.20
CA SER A 150 3.17 -1.57 15.86
C SER A 150 2.08 -2.59 16.12
N VAL A 151 1.47 -2.54 17.31
CA VAL A 151 0.34 -3.42 17.67
C VAL A 151 -0.80 -3.27 16.67
N SER A 152 -1.02 -2.07 16.13
CA SER A 152 -2.05 -1.80 15.12
C SER A 152 -1.75 -2.50 13.79
N THR A 153 -0.49 -2.81 13.49
CA THR A 153 -0.05 -3.48 12.24
C THR A 153 -0.17 -4.99 12.31
N ILE A 154 0.25 -5.57 13.44
CA ILE A 154 0.34 -7.02 13.64
C ILE A 154 -1.04 -7.62 13.99
N THR A 155 -1.83 -6.92 14.80
CA THR A 155 -3.10 -7.45 15.34
C THR A 155 -4.10 -7.88 14.25
N PRO A 156 -4.36 -7.07 13.19
CA PRO A 156 -5.30 -7.49 12.14
C PRO A 156 -4.84 -8.78 11.43
N PHE A 157 -3.55 -8.94 11.18
CA PHE A 157 -3.01 -10.12 10.51
C PHE A 157 -3.09 -11.37 11.42
N ALA A 158 -2.70 -11.25 12.69
CA ALA A 158 -2.83 -12.32 13.68
C ALA A 158 -4.30 -12.76 13.85
N LEU A 159 -5.20 -11.78 13.99
CA LEU A 159 -6.64 -12.04 14.11
C LEU A 159 -7.20 -12.72 12.85
N HIS A 160 -6.79 -12.27 11.66
CA HIS A 160 -7.18 -12.89 10.39
C HIS A 160 -6.80 -14.38 10.35
N LEU A 161 -5.58 -14.74 10.75
CA LEU A 161 -5.12 -16.14 10.77
C LEU A 161 -5.88 -16.99 11.79
N ILE A 162 -6.08 -16.48 13.01
CA ILE A 162 -6.81 -17.21 14.06
C ILE A 162 -8.25 -17.47 13.63
N LEU A 163 -8.95 -16.44 13.14
CA LEU A 163 -10.33 -16.58 12.69
C LEU A 163 -10.45 -17.49 11.47
N ALA A 164 -9.52 -17.38 10.51
CA ALA A 164 -9.43 -18.32 9.41
C ALA A 164 -9.26 -19.75 9.91
N GLY A 165 -8.45 -19.97 10.95
CA GLY A 165 -8.29 -21.28 11.58
C GLY A 165 -9.54 -21.80 12.28
N VAL A 166 -10.29 -20.93 12.96
CA VAL A 166 -11.59 -21.26 13.58
C VAL A 166 -12.59 -21.73 12.51
N TRP A 167 -12.63 -21.06 11.36
CA TRP A 167 -13.55 -21.41 10.27
C TRP A 167 -13.07 -22.62 9.45
N PHE A 168 -11.92 -22.50 8.76
CA PHE A 168 -11.37 -23.53 7.89
C PHE A 168 -11.05 -24.81 8.66
N GLY A 169 -10.43 -24.68 9.83
CA GLY A 169 -9.94 -25.81 10.59
C GLY A 169 -11.03 -26.66 11.24
N ALA A 170 -12.25 -26.14 11.33
CA ALA A 170 -13.41 -26.88 11.82
C ALA A 170 -14.06 -27.78 10.75
N LEU A 171 -13.80 -27.54 9.45
CA LEU A 171 -14.41 -28.29 8.35
C LEU A 171 -14.10 -29.80 8.38
N PRO A 172 -12.88 -30.28 8.72
CA PRO A 172 -12.63 -31.71 8.88
C PRO A 172 -13.46 -32.35 10.00
N ALA A 173 -13.58 -31.67 11.15
CA ALA A 173 -14.41 -32.14 12.26
C ALA A 173 -15.90 -32.18 11.88
N PHE A 174 -16.37 -31.15 11.17
CA PHE A 174 -17.71 -31.07 10.60
C PHE A 174 -17.99 -32.24 9.64
N LEU A 175 -17.04 -32.54 8.73
CA LEU A 175 -17.18 -33.64 7.76
C LEU A 175 -17.19 -35.02 8.43
N LEU A 176 -16.32 -35.24 9.43
CA LEU A 176 -16.28 -36.50 10.16
C LEU A 176 -17.60 -36.77 10.91
N LEU A 177 -18.17 -35.74 11.54
CA LEU A 177 -19.47 -35.81 12.21
C LEU A 177 -20.58 -36.28 11.24
N VAL A 178 -20.58 -35.81 9.99
CA VAL A 178 -21.60 -36.16 8.97
C VAL A 178 -21.26 -37.49 8.24
N TYR A 179 -20.02 -37.97 8.31
CA TYR A 179 -19.58 -39.18 7.61
C TYR A 179 -19.80 -40.46 8.41
N GLU A 180 -19.78 -40.38 9.74
CA GLU A 180 -20.03 -41.51 10.62
C GLU A 180 -21.48 -42.00 10.41
N LYS A 181 -21.66 -42.99 9.53
CA LYS A 181 -22.92 -43.72 9.35
C LYS A 181 -23.25 -44.32 10.70
N ASN A 182 -24.28 -43.82 11.37
CA ASN A 182 -24.74 -44.42 12.61
C ASN A 182 -25.26 -45.82 12.26
N ARG A 183 -24.39 -46.82 12.40
CA ARG A 183 -24.72 -48.24 12.26
C ARG A 183 -25.49 -48.73 13.50
N SER A 184 -25.87 -47.83 14.41
CA SER A 184 -26.83 -48.06 15.46
C SER A 184 -28.19 -47.53 15.03
N ASP A 185 -28.94 -48.44 14.42
CA ASP A 185 -30.39 -48.46 14.54
C ASP A 185 -30.77 -48.22 16.03
N LYS A 186 -31.83 -47.43 16.28
CA LYS A 186 -32.58 -47.22 17.55
C LYS A 186 -32.51 -45.93 18.39
N ASN A 187 -31.80 -44.83 18.08
CA ASN A 187 -31.90 -43.63 18.94
C ASN A 187 -32.09 -42.28 18.21
N LYS A 188 -33.34 -41.80 18.15
CA LYS A 188 -33.71 -40.41 17.75
C LYS A 188 -32.92 -39.32 18.51
N ARG A 189 -32.37 -39.61 19.69
CA ARG A 189 -31.58 -38.66 20.51
C ARG A 189 -30.20 -38.29 19.94
N THR A 190 -29.57 -39.12 19.11
CA THR A 190 -28.24 -38.82 18.55
C THR A 190 -28.32 -37.79 17.41
N ASN A 191 -29.32 -37.92 16.53
CA ASN A 191 -29.54 -36.96 15.44
C ASN A 191 -29.82 -35.54 15.95
N VAL A 192 -30.51 -35.42 17.09
CA VAL A 192 -30.78 -34.14 17.77
C VAL A 192 -29.48 -33.45 18.21
N SER A 193 -28.49 -34.20 18.70
CA SER A 193 -27.21 -33.66 19.17
C SER A 193 -26.29 -33.23 18.02
N GLU A 194 -26.35 -33.94 16.89
CA GLU A 194 -25.58 -33.63 15.68
C GLU A 194 -26.04 -32.30 15.06
N TYR A 195 -27.34 -32.17 14.79
CA TYR A 195 -27.92 -30.96 14.21
C TYR A 195 -27.65 -29.72 15.07
N GLU A 196 -27.83 -29.80 16.39
CA GLU A 196 -27.57 -28.69 17.30
C GLU A 196 -26.08 -28.26 17.31
N THR A 197 -25.16 -29.21 17.19
CA THR A 197 -23.72 -28.92 17.08
C THR A 197 -23.41 -28.18 15.78
N LEU A 198 -23.91 -28.69 14.65
CA LEU A 198 -23.70 -28.07 13.33
C LEU A 198 -24.33 -26.67 13.26
N LYS A 199 -25.51 -26.49 13.86
CA LYS A 199 -26.22 -25.21 13.96
C LYS A 199 -25.45 -24.18 14.78
N ARG A 200 -24.90 -24.59 15.94
CA ARG A 200 -24.06 -23.71 16.79
C ARG A 200 -22.79 -23.27 16.07
N PHE A 201 -22.10 -24.20 15.42
CA PHE A 201 -20.92 -23.85 14.64
C PHE A 201 -21.28 -22.89 13.49
N SER A 202 -22.36 -23.17 12.75
CA SER A 202 -22.83 -22.28 11.67
C SER A 202 -23.17 -20.88 12.17
N ALA A 203 -23.70 -20.74 13.39
CA ALA A 203 -23.97 -19.45 14.02
C ALA A 203 -22.69 -18.66 14.35
N ILE A 204 -21.59 -19.32 14.71
CA ILE A 204 -20.29 -18.69 15.02
C ILE A 204 -19.48 -18.44 13.74
N ALA A 205 -19.63 -19.29 12.73
CA ALA A 205 -18.92 -19.18 11.46
C ALA A 205 -19.24 -17.87 10.73
N LEU A 206 -20.48 -17.35 10.83
CA LEU A 206 -20.86 -16.11 10.15
C LEU A 206 -20.18 -14.87 10.75
N PRO A 207 -20.23 -14.60 12.08
CA PRO A 207 -19.45 -13.53 12.70
C PRO A 207 -17.94 -13.67 12.47
N ALA A 208 -17.41 -14.91 12.57
CA ALA A 208 -15.99 -15.16 12.29
C ALA A 208 -15.64 -14.77 10.84
N MET A 209 -16.48 -15.15 9.86
CA MET A 209 -16.28 -14.79 8.46
C MET A 209 -16.34 -13.29 8.21
N LEU A 210 -17.29 -12.56 8.83
CA LEU A 210 -17.35 -11.10 8.72
C LEU A 210 -16.07 -10.44 9.26
N LEU A 211 -15.55 -10.93 10.38
CA LEU A 211 -14.29 -10.45 10.94
C LEU A 211 -13.08 -10.83 10.07
N ILE A 212 -13.08 -12.01 9.42
CA ILE A 212 -12.05 -12.39 8.43
C ILE A 212 -12.07 -11.40 7.25
N ILE A 213 -13.26 -11.06 6.74
CA ILE A 213 -13.39 -10.08 5.65
C ILE A 213 -12.89 -8.71 6.07
N LEU A 214 -13.29 -8.23 7.26
CA LEU A 214 -12.86 -6.93 7.80
C LEU A 214 -11.33 -6.87 7.98
N THR A 215 -10.75 -7.87 8.63
CA THR A 215 -9.29 -7.96 8.83
C THR A 215 -8.54 -8.17 7.52
N GLY A 216 -9.12 -8.90 6.56
CA GLY A 216 -8.56 -9.09 5.23
C GLY A 216 -8.52 -7.79 4.43
N PHE A 217 -9.57 -6.97 4.54
CA PHE A 217 -9.63 -5.65 3.95
C PHE A 217 -8.55 -4.72 4.52
N THR A 218 -8.40 -4.65 5.85
CA THR A 218 -7.37 -3.79 6.46
C THR A 218 -5.95 -4.23 6.13
N VAL A 219 -5.70 -5.54 6.01
CA VAL A 219 -4.41 -6.07 5.55
C VAL A 219 -4.18 -5.71 4.09
N ALA A 220 -5.18 -5.90 3.21
CA ALA A 220 -5.06 -5.56 1.80
C ALA A 220 -4.81 -4.05 1.60
N ASP A 221 -5.60 -3.20 2.25
CA ASP A 221 -5.47 -1.75 2.18
C ASP A 221 -4.03 -1.26 2.46
N ARG A 222 -3.39 -1.82 3.49
CA ARG A 222 -1.99 -1.52 3.83
C ARG A 222 -0.96 -2.02 2.81
N MET A 223 -1.26 -3.12 2.12
CA MET A 223 -0.38 -3.64 1.06
C MET A 223 -0.49 -2.81 -0.23
N PHE A 224 -1.66 -2.22 -0.47
CA PHE A 224 -1.91 -1.33 -1.61
C PHE A 224 -1.45 0.11 -1.33
N ALA A 225 -1.62 0.63 -0.11
CA ALA A 225 -1.25 1.98 0.30
C ALA A 225 -1.70 3.06 -0.72
N GLY A 226 -2.96 3.00 -1.12
CA GLY A 226 -3.56 3.90 -2.14
C GLY A 226 -3.31 3.52 -3.60
N TYR A 227 -2.42 2.57 -3.90
CA TYR A 227 -2.05 2.18 -5.27
C TYR A 227 -2.96 1.07 -5.85
N TYR A 228 -4.28 1.28 -5.80
CA TYR A 228 -5.25 0.23 -6.17
C TYR A 228 -5.24 -0.16 -7.65
N ALA A 229 -4.67 0.67 -8.55
CA ALA A 229 -4.49 0.31 -9.95
C ALA A 229 -3.69 -1.01 -10.12
N ALA A 230 -2.71 -1.24 -9.25
CA ALA A 230 -1.92 -2.48 -9.27
C ALA A 230 -2.73 -3.76 -8.99
N SER A 231 -4.01 -3.66 -8.59
CA SER A 231 -4.87 -4.82 -8.37
C SER A 231 -5.08 -5.65 -9.65
N VAL A 232 -5.00 -5.00 -10.81
CA VAL A 232 -5.20 -5.64 -12.12
C VAL A 232 -3.93 -5.61 -13.00
N ALA A 233 -2.83 -5.07 -12.48
CA ALA A 233 -1.59 -4.90 -13.23
C ALA A 233 -0.37 -5.58 -12.59
N THR A 234 -0.53 -6.20 -11.42
CA THR A 234 0.55 -6.94 -10.73
C THR A 234 0.15 -8.37 -10.41
N SER A 235 1.13 -9.27 -10.29
CA SER A 235 0.88 -10.66 -9.90
C SER A 235 0.19 -10.77 -8.53
N TYR A 236 0.58 -9.92 -7.58
CA TYR A 236 -0.07 -9.85 -6.26
C TYR A 236 -1.57 -9.51 -6.41
N GLY A 237 -1.88 -8.49 -7.21
CA GLY A 237 -3.25 -8.05 -7.47
C GLY A 237 -4.13 -9.15 -8.07
N TRP A 238 -3.62 -9.85 -9.09
CA TRP A 238 -4.32 -10.98 -9.71
C TRP A 238 -4.54 -12.14 -8.74
N LEU A 239 -3.52 -12.52 -7.97
CA LEU A 239 -3.64 -13.59 -6.97
C LEU A 239 -4.69 -13.24 -5.90
N LEU A 240 -4.71 -11.99 -5.42
CA LEU A 240 -5.72 -11.51 -4.48
C LEU A 240 -7.12 -11.55 -5.09
N SER A 241 -7.28 -11.13 -6.35
CA SER A 241 -8.55 -11.16 -7.07
C SER A 241 -9.08 -12.59 -7.21
N ILE A 242 -8.22 -13.55 -7.56
CA ILE A 242 -8.56 -14.98 -7.61
C ILE A 242 -8.95 -15.49 -6.21
N LYS A 243 -8.23 -15.09 -5.16
CA LYS A 243 -8.54 -15.46 -3.76
C LYS A 243 -9.93 -14.97 -3.35
N ILE A 244 -10.28 -13.72 -3.68
CA ILE A 244 -11.60 -13.13 -3.38
C ILE A 244 -12.69 -13.84 -4.18
N LEU A 245 -12.45 -14.16 -5.45
CA LEU A 245 -13.40 -14.90 -6.28
C LEU A 245 -13.70 -16.29 -5.70
N ILE A 246 -12.66 -17.04 -5.34
CA ILE A 246 -12.81 -18.36 -4.70
C ILE A 246 -13.55 -18.25 -3.36
N LEU A 247 -13.24 -17.23 -2.56
CA LEU A 247 -13.97 -16.96 -1.32
C LEU A 247 -15.46 -16.71 -1.60
N GLY A 248 -15.79 -15.94 -2.64
CA GLY A 248 -17.17 -15.71 -3.07
C GLY A 248 -17.91 -17.02 -3.40
N VAL A 249 -17.26 -17.92 -4.15
CA VAL A 249 -17.81 -19.25 -4.46
C VAL A 249 -18.03 -20.09 -3.20
N ILE A 250 -17.05 -20.08 -2.28
CA ILE A 250 -17.16 -20.77 -0.99
C ILE A 250 -18.34 -20.25 -0.18
N LEU A 251 -18.52 -18.93 -0.10
CA LEU A 251 -19.63 -18.31 0.63
C LEU A 251 -20.99 -18.65 0.03
N LEU A 252 -21.09 -18.75 -1.29
CA LEU A 252 -22.31 -19.20 -1.98
C LEU A 252 -22.64 -20.66 -1.65
N ILE A 253 -21.63 -21.55 -1.64
CA ILE A 253 -21.79 -22.96 -1.24
C ILE A 253 -22.23 -23.03 0.22
N ALA A 254 -21.52 -22.35 1.13
CA ALA A 254 -21.82 -22.33 2.56
C ALA A 254 -23.23 -21.80 2.84
N ALA A 255 -23.66 -20.74 2.14
CA ALA A 255 -25.01 -20.20 2.23
C ALA A 255 -26.07 -21.23 1.79
N ARG A 256 -25.83 -21.96 0.68
CA ARG A 256 -26.73 -23.05 0.23
C ARG A 256 -26.76 -24.23 1.19
N VAL A 257 -25.61 -24.66 1.73
CA VAL A 257 -25.53 -25.72 2.75
C VAL A 257 -26.36 -25.35 3.96
N ARG A 258 -26.20 -24.12 4.45
CA ARG A 258 -26.95 -23.62 5.62
C ARG A 258 -28.45 -23.46 5.36
N ALA A 259 -28.85 -22.95 4.20
CA ALA A 259 -30.24 -22.61 3.93
C ALA A 259 -31.10 -23.80 3.48
N HIS A 260 -30.52 -24.77 2.79
CA HIS A 260 -31.26 -25.88 2.19
C HIS A 260 -30.94 -27.24 2.80
N TRP A 261 -29.66 -27.58 2.92
CA TRP A 261 -29.25 -28.95 3.29
C TRP A 261 -29.24 -29.18 4.81
N LEU A 262 -28.82 -28.18 5.59
CA LEU A 262 -28.74 -28.28 7.05
C LEU A 262 -30.13 -28.43 7.71
N PRO A 263 -31.20 -27.73 7.28
CA PRO A 263 -32.54 -27.91 7.85
C PRO A 263 -33.15 -29.30 7.62
N LEU A 264 -32.73 -30.03 6.58
CA LEU A 264 -33.19 -31.40 6.31
C LEU A 264 -32.70 -32.40 7.37
N LEU A 265 -31.71 -32.04 8.18
CA LEU A 265 -31.21 -32.83 9.32
C LEU A 265 -31.96 -32.52 10.63
N ALA A 266 -32.99 -31.67 10.59
CA ALA A 266 -33.75 -31.30 11.78
C ALA A 266 -34.62 -32.46 12.30
N ASN A 267 -34.92 -32.44 13.60
CA ASN A 267 -35.57 -33.53 14.35
C ASN A 267 -36.94 -34.02 13.81
N ASN A 268 -37.59 -33.23 12.96
CA ASN A 268 -38.91 -33.53 12.40
C ASN A 268 -38.84 -34.02 10.94
N ALA A 269 -37.65 -34.18 10.36
CA ALA A 269 -37.47 -34.60 8.98
C ALA A 269 -37.76 -36.10 8.79
N SER A 270 -38.25 -36.48 7.60
CA SER A 270 -38.44 -37.89 7.25
C SER A 270 -37.08 -38.60 7.10
N ALA A 271 -37.07 -39.94 7.18
CA ALA A 271 -35.83 -40.71 6.97
C ALA A 271 -35.20 -40.46 5.59
N ALA A 272 -36.04 -40.28 4.56
CA ALA A 272 -35.59 -39.94 3.20
C ALA A 272 -34.98 -38.53 3.12
N ASP A 273 -35.55 -37.57 3.86
CA ASP A 273 -35.02 -36.21 3.96
C ASP A 273 -33.67 -36.17 4.70
N ASP A 274 -33.51 -36.95 5.78
CA ASP A 274 -32.24 -37.04 6.53
C ASP A 274 -31.12 -37.62 5.64
N ASP A 275 -31.38 -38.71 4.92
CA ASP A 275 -30.41 -39.31 3.99
C ASP A 275 -30.03 -38.34 2.87
N THR A 276 -31.01 -37.64 2.29
CA THR A 276 -30.80 -36.62 1.26
C THR A 276 -30.01 -35.43 1.79
N GLY A 277 -30.35 -34.96 2.98
CA GLY A 277 -29.65 -33.89 3.71
C GLY A 277 -28.18 -34.25 3.95
N ARG A 278 -27.90 -35.42 4.51
CA ARG A 278 -26.54 -35.90 4.80
C ARG A 278 -25.71 -36.03 3.52
N ALA A 279 -26.28 -36.59 2.45
CA ALA A 279 -25.60 -36.72 1.17
C ALA A 279 -25.23 -35.35 0.58
N GLY A 280 -26.15 -34.39 0.64
CA GLY A 280 -25.92 -33.03 0.17
C GLY A 280 -24.87 -32.28 0.99
N VAL A 281 -24.99 -32.28 2.32
CA VAL A 281 -24.00 -31.66 3.23
C VAL A 281 -22.61 -32.26 2.99
N ARG A 282 -22.50 -33.59 2.92
CA ARG A 282 -21.22 -34.27 2.67
C ARG A 282 -20.60 -33.86 1.34
N LYS A 283 -21.38 -33.81 0.26
CA LYS A 283 -20.89 -33.43 -1.06
C LYS A 283 -20.38 -31.99 -1.08
N TRP A 284 -21.20 -31.06 -0.62
CA TRP A 284 -20.90 -29.62 -0.73
C TRP A 284 -19.84 -29.15 0.25
N VAL A 285 -19.82 -29.66 1.49
CA VAL A 285 -18.78 -29.30 2.47
C VAL A 285 -17.42 -29.90 2.09
N ARG A 286 -17.38 -31.05 1.39
CA ARG A 286 -16.12 -31.56 0.81
C ARG A 286 -15.57 -30.64 -0.27
N ILE A 287 -16.44 -30.15 -1.16
CA ILE A 287 -16.06 -29.18 -2.19
C ILE A 287 -15.57 -27.89 -1.53
N GLU A 288 -16.30 -27.39 -0.52
CA GLU A 288 -15.90 -26.23 0.29
C GLU A 288 -14.51 -26.42 0.91
N PHE A 289 -14.23 -27.57 1.51
CA PHE A 289 -12.93 -27.87 2.11
C PHE A 289 -11.79 -27.88 1.07
N ILE A 290 -12.02 -28.45 -0.11
CA ILE A 290 -11.02 -28.45 -1.21
C ILE A 290 -10.76 -27.03 -1.70
N LEU A 291 -11.82 -26.24 -1.91
CA LEU A 291 -11.69 -24.83 -2.31
C LEU A 291 -10.99 -24.00 -1.23
N ALA A 292 -11.25 -24.26 0.04
CA ALA A 292 -10.60 -23.59 1.15
C ALA A 292 -9.11 -23.96 1.28
N LEU A 293 -8.73 -25.21 0.97
CA LEU A 293 -7.32 -25.62 0.85
C LEU A 293 -6.61 -24.89 -0.29
N LEU A 294 -7.26 -24.72 -1.44
CA LEU A 294 -6.74 -23.92 -2.55
C LEU A 294 -6.63 -22.44 -2.19
N LEU A 295 -7.63 -21.88 -1.50
CA LEU A 295 -7.61 -20.51 -0.98
C LEU A 295 -6.43 -20.30 -0.03
N LEU A 296 -6.14 -21.28 0.82
CA LEU A 296 -4.99 -21.25 1.72
C LEU A 296 -3.66 -21.30 0.95
N LEU A 297 -3.57 -22.10 -0.12
CA LEU A 297 -2.39 -22.14 -0.98
C LEU A 297 -2.14 -20.76 -1.61
N LEU A 298 -3.18 -20.15 -2.19
CA LEU A 298 -3.09 -18.79 -2.73
C LEU A 298 -2.68 -17.78 -1.66
N ALA A 299 -3.24 -17.87 -0.44
CA ALA A 299 -2.84 -17.01 0.66
C ALA A 299 -1.35 -17.16 1.01
N THR A 300 -0.81 -18.39 0.99
CA THR A 300 0.64 -18.60 1.20
C THR A 300 1.50 -18.10 0.06
N VAL A 301 1.05 -18.19 -1.20
CA VAL A 301 1.76 -17.62 -2.34
C VAL A 301 1.78 -16.09 -2.23
N ILE A 302 0.63 -15.46 -1.98
CA ILE A 302 0.50 -13.99 -1.81
C ILE A 302 1.41 -13.48 -0.69
N ALA A 303 1.47 -14.20 0.44
CA ALA A 303 2.31 -13.81 1.57
C ALA A 303 3.82 -13.82 1.27
N ASN A 304 4.24 -14.39 0.13
CA ASN A 304 5.63 -14.44 -0.32
C ASN A 304 5.87 -13.67 -1.62
N THR A 305 4.83 -13.08 -2.22
CA THR A 305 4.98 -12.19 -3.37
C THR A 305 5.29 -10.78 -2.90
N THR A 306 6.08 -10.03 -3.68
CA THR A 306 6.37 -8.63 -3.41
C THR A 306 5.07 -7.83 -3.20
N PRO A 307 4.91 -7.13 -2.06
CA PRO A 307 3.73 -6.29 -1.82
C PRO A 307 3.50 -5.27 -2.93
N VAL A 308 2.23 -4.99 -3.22
CA VAL A 308 1.81 -4.10 -4.30
C VAL A 308 2.47 -2.73 -4.25
N LYS A 309 2.55 -2.13 -3.06
CA LYS A 309 3.21 -0.82 -2.88
C LYS A 309 4.69 -0.81 -3.28
N TYR A 310 5.35 -1.95 -3.40
CA TYR A 310 6.73 -2.06 -3.89
C TYR A 310 6.82 -2.57 -5.33
N ALA A 311 5.78 -3.26 -5.82
CA ALA A 311 5.72 -3.73 -7.20
C ALA A 311 5.59 -2.55 -8.19
N SER A 312 6.42 -2.57 -9.23
CA SER A 312 6.30 -1.69 -10.39
C SER A 312 5.21 -2.20 -11.33
N ILE A 313 4.40 -1.29 -11.87
CA ILE A 313 3.62 -1.56 -13.08
C ILE A 313 4.50 -1.15 -14.25
N GLU A 314 5.02 -2.12 -14.99
CA GLU A 314 5.81 -1.83 -16.20
C GLU A 314 4.90 -1.34 -17.32
N ASN A 315 3.82 -2.09 -17.57
CA ASN A 315 2.85 -1.80 -18.60
C ASN A 315 1.44 -1.91 -18.03
N TRP A 316 0.69 -0.82 -18.10
CA TRP A 316 -0.73 -0.80 -17.80
C TRP A 316 -1.51 -1.55 -18.89
N PRO A 317 -2.36 -2.55 -18.53
CA PRO A 317 -2.96 -3.46 -19.51
C PRO A 317 -4.22 -2.93 -20.19
N TYR A 318 -4.76 -1.76 -19.80
CA TYR A 318 -6.02 -1.24 -20.30
C TYR A 318 -5.88 0.13 -20.98
N PRO A 319 -6.68 0.46 -22.01
CA PRO A 319 -6.63 1.77 -22.65
C PRO A 319 -7.29 2.88 -21.83
N PHE A 320 -7.72 2.59 -20.60
CA PHE A 320 -8.39 3.52 -19.70
C PHE A 320 -7.95 3.31 -18.25
N ARG A 321 -8.16 4.34 -17.42
CA ARG A 321 -8.03 4.28 -15.96
C ARG A 321 -9.14 5.05 -15.28
N PHE A 322 -9.43 4.71 -14.03
CA PHE A 322 -10.36 5.49 -13.21
C PHE A 322 -9.65 6.68 -12.57
N SER A 323 -10.26 7.87 -12.65
CA SER A 323 -9.72 9.08 -12.03
C SER A 323 -10.83 10.05 -11.63
N ILE A 324 -11.22 10.03 -10.35
CA ILE A 324 -12.21 10.99 -9.83
C ILE A 324 -11.67 12.41 -9.97
N ILE A 325 -10.38 12.64 -9.68
CA ILE A 325 -9.77 13.98 -9.72
C ILE A 325 -9.87 14.57 -11.14
N ALA A 326 -9.63 13.77 -12.18
CA ALA A 326 -9.67 14.24 -13.57
C ALA A 326 -11.10 14.38 -14.14
N THR A 327 -12.07 13.63 -13.63
CA THR A 327 -13.43 13.59 -14.22
C THR A 327 -14.49 14.34 -13.43
N TRP A 328 -14.35 14.50 -12.11
CA TRP A 328 -15.45 14.95 -11.24
C TRP A 328 -15.97 16.35 -11.59
N ASN A 329 -15.08 17.23 -12.02
CA ASN A 329 -15.42 18.61 -12.39
C ASN A 329 -15.91 18.73 -13.84
N GLN A 330 -15.91 17.63 -14.61
CA GLN A 330 -16.43 17.63 -15.98
C GLN A 330 -17.98 17.69 -15.97
N PRO A 331 -18.60 18.33 -16.96
CA PRO A 331 -20.06 18.42 -17.04
C PRO A 331 -20.75 17.05 -16.97
N ASN A 332 -21.82 16.96 -16.18
CA ASN A 332 -22.68 15.77 -16.04
C ASN A 332 -22.07 14.53 -15.38
N VAL A 333 -20.75 14.47 -15.12
CA VAL A 333 -20.12 13.28 -14.51
C VAL A 333 -20.70 12.99 -13.14
N ALA A 334 -20.74 13.98 -12.24
CA ALA A 334 -21.30 13.79 -10.90
C ALA A 334 -22.77 13.33 -10.93
N ILE A 335 -23.57 13.89 -11.85
CA ILE A 335 -24.99 13.50 -12.01
C ILE A 335 -25.10 12.04 -12.43
N GLN A 336 -24.34 11.61 -13.44
CA GLN A 336 -24.36 10.23 -13.93
C GLN A 336 -23.90 9.26 -12.84
N VAL A 337 -22.83 9.59 -12.11
CA VAL A 337 -22.37 8.78 -10.97
C VAL A 337 -23.47 8.64 -9.92
N TRP A 338 -24.13 9.73 -9.52
CA TRP A 338 -25.21 9.67 -8.53
C TRP A 338 -26.44 8.91 -9.02
N ILE A 339 -26.80 9.02 -10.30
CA ILE A 339 -27.87 8.18 -10.91
C ILE A 339 -27.49 6.71 -10.82
N GLY A 340 -26.27 6.34 -11.20
CA GLY A 340 -25.81 4.96 -11.10
C GLY A 340 -25.80 4.46 -9.65
N VAL A 341 -25.31 5.27 -8.69
CA VAL A 341 -25.38 4.95 -7.25
C VAL A 341 -26.81 4.77 -6.77
N PHE A 342 -27.75 5.60 -7.22
CA PHE A 342 -29.17 5.45 -6.90
C PHE A 342 -29.72 4.11 -7.43
N ILE A 343 -29.39 3.72 -8.67
CA ILE A 343 -29.77 2.42 -9.23
C ILE A 343 -29.15 1.27 -8.41
N LEU A 344 -27.91 1.39 -7.94
CA LEU A 344 -27.27 0.40 -7.06
C LEU A 344 -27.99 0.28 -5.72
N MET A 345 -28.43 1.40 -5.13
CA MET A 345 -29.25 1.38 -3.92
C MET A 345 -30.60 0.69 -4.16
N LEU A 346 -31.23 0.93 -5.32
CA LEU A 346 -32.44 0.20 -5.72
C LEU A 346 -32.18 -1.31 -5.88
N ALA A 347 -31.02 -1.72 -6.40
CA ALA A 347 -30.64 -3.13 -6.48
C ALA A 347 -30.61 -3.77 -5.07
N ALA A 348 -30.01 -3.10 -4.08
CA ALA A 348 -30.02 -3.58 -2.70
C ALA A 348 -31.44 -3.59 -2.09
N GLY A 349 -32.22 -2.53 -2.34
CA GLY A 349 -33.61 -2.41 -1.89
C GLY A 349 -34.51 -3.52 -2.45
N THR A 350 -34.35 -3.89 -3.71
CA THR A 350 -35.13 -4.98 -4.34
C THR A 350 -34.80 -6.36 -3.78
N VAL A 351 -33.58 -6.60 -3.29
CA VAL A 351 -33.26 -7.83 -2.53
C VAL A 351 -34.04 -7.88 -1.22
N LEU A 352 -34.04 -6.77 -0.46
CA LEU A 352 -34.76 -6.70 0.82
C LEU A 352 -36.27 -6.82 0.61
N PHE A 353 -36.81 -6.06 -0.34
CA PHE A 353 -38.23 -6.08 -0.70
C PHE A 353 -38.66 -7.45 -1.23
N GLY A 354 -37.85 -8.07 -2.10
CA GLY A 354 -38.11 -9.40 -2.64
C GLY A 354 -38.11 -10.48 -1.56
N ARG A 355 -37.29 -10.35 -0.50
CA ARG A 355 -37.34 -11.23 0.68
C ARG A 355 -38.63 -11.04 1.49
N ILE A 356 -39.07 -9.80 1.71
CA ILE A 356 -40.31 -9.49 2.44
C ILE A 356 -41.53 -10.00 1.68
N ARG A 357 -41.52 -9.90 0.34
CA ARG A 357 -42.59 -10.36 -0.55
C ARG A 357 -42.43 -11.80 -1.03
N SER A 358 -41.48 -12.55 -0.48
CA SER A 358 -41.26 -13.98 -0.78
C SER A 358 -41.15 -14.29 -2.28
N TRP A 359 -40.42 -13.45 -3.03
CA TRP A 359 -40.20 -13.66 -4.46
C TRP A 359 -39.51 -14.99 -4.74
N GLU A 360 -39.88 -15.61 -5.86
CA GLU A 360 -39.15 -16.77 -6.38
C GLU A 360 -37.68 -16.44 -6.61
N LEU A 361 -36.80 -17.42 -6.36
CA LEU A 361 -35.34 -17.25 -6.40
C LEU A 361 -34.84 -16.63 -7.71
N LYS A 362 -35.46 -16.97 -8.85
CA LYS A 362 -35.12 -16.40 -10.15
C LYS A 362 -35.28 -14.87 -10.16
N ARG A 363 -36.42 -14.36 -9.69
CA ARG A 363 -36.71 -12.91 -9.61
C ARG A 363 -35.86 -12.22 -8.55
N LEU A 364 -35.64 -12.89 -7.42
CA LEU A 364 -34.81 -12.38 -6.32
C LEU A 364 -33.34 -12.16 -6.74
N ILE A 365 -32.88 -12.86 -7.79
CA ILE A 365 -31.52 -12.72 -8.32
C ILE A 365 -31.52 -11.84 -9.58
N SER A 366 -32.43 -12.07 -10.53
CA SER A 366 -32.38 -11.42 -11.85
C SER A 366 -32.62 -9.91 -11.78
N ILE A 367 -33.60 -9.45 -10.99
CA ILE A 367 -33.94 -8.03 -10.90
C ILE A 367 -32.79 -7.23 -10.26
N PRO A 368 -32.26 -7.62 -9.07
CA PRO A 368 -31.09 -6.96 -8.51
C PRO A 368 -29.86 -7.05 -9.40
N ALA A 369 -29.64 -8.17 -10.12
CA ALA A 369 -28.50 -8.29 -11.02
C ALA A 369 -28.59 -7.33 -12.21
N ILE A 370 -29.77 -7.16 -12.82
CA ILE A 370 -29.97 -6.18 -13.90
C ILE A 370 -29.74 -4.77 -13.38
N LEU A 371 -30.33 -4.41 -12.23
CA LEU A 371 -30.11 -3.10 -11.62
C LEU A 371 -28.64 -2.87 -11.25
N LEU A 372 -27.96 -3.88 -10.72
CA LEU A 372 -26.53 -3.82 -10.41
C LEU A 372 -25.72 -3.50 -11.66
N VAL A 373 -25.92 -4.25 -12.75
CA VAL A 373 -25.21 -4.04 -14.02
C VAL A 373 -25.52 -2.66 -14.59
N SER A 374 -26.79 -2.26 -14.63
CA SER A 374 -27.20 -0.93 -15.12
C SER A 374 -26.61 0.19 -14.28
N GLY A 375 -26.62 0.06 -12.94
CA GLY A 375 -26.04 1.05 -12.04
C GLY A 375 -24.54 1.21 -12.25
N LEU A 376 -23.80 0.10 -12.42
CA LEU A 376 -22.37 0.14 -12.74
C LEU A 376 -22.10 0.71 -14.14
N ALA A 377 -22.90 0.34 -15.14
CA ALA A 377 -22.79 0.83 -16.51
C ALA A 377 -23.05 2.35 -16.64
N VAL A 378 -23.84 2.92 -15.72
CA VAL A 378 -24.07 4.37 -15.66
C VAL A 378 -23.01 5.07 -14.79
N ALA A 379 -22.62 4.49 -13.65
CA ALA A 379 -21.71 5.15 -12.71
C ALA A 379 -20.24 5.13 -13.11
N LEU A 380 -19.76 4.03 -13.74
CA LEU A 380 -18.33 3.81 -13.93
C LEU A 380 -17.74 4.50 -15.16
N PRO A 381 -18.33 4.42 -16.38
CA PRO A 381 -17.74 5.03 -17.56
C PRO A 381 -17.40 6.52 -17.44
N PRO A 382 -18.22 7.38 -16.79
CA PRO A 382 -17.91 8.79 -16.61
C PRO A 382 -16.70 9.06 -15.71
N LEU A 383 -16.25 8.05 -14.95
CA LEU A 383 -15.06 8.12 -14.10
C LEU A 383 -13.79 7.66 -14.82
N THR A 384 -13.90 7.25 -16.08
CA THR A 384 -12.76 6.77 -16.87
C THR A 384 -12.14 7.89 -17.70
N ILE A 385 -10.82 7.86 -17.80
CA ILE A 385 -10.03 8.66 -18.75
C ILE A 385 -9.09 7.74 -19.52
N GLN A 386 -8.59 8.20 -20.65
CA GLN A 386 -7.61 7.47 -21.45
C GLN A 386 -6.35 7.18 -20.62
N ALA A 387 -5.80 5.98 -20.79
CA ALA A 387 -4.56 5.55 -20.18
C ALA A 387 -3.67 4.86 -21.22
N TYR A 388 -2.40 4.75 -20.88
CA TYR A 388 -1.32 4.27 -21.73
C TYR A 388 -0.50 3.23 -20.96
N PRO A 389 0.30 2.39 -21.64
CA PRO A 389 1.16 1.42 -20.97
C PRO A 389 2.01 2.05 -19.86
N GLU A 390 2.49 3.28 -20.07
CA GLU A 390 3.37 3.99 -19.15
C GLU A 390 2.64 4.73 -18.03
N THR A 391 1.31 4.87 -18.06
CA THR A 391 0.51 5.65 -17.08
C THR A 391 0.94 5.43 -15.63
N TYR A 392 1.14 4.17 -15.22
CA TYR A 392 1.53 3.83 -13.85
C TYR A 392 2.99 3.37 -13.73
N ARG A 393 3.80 3.60 -14.78
CA ARG A 393 5.25 3.33 -14.77
C ARG A 393 5.89 4.31 -13.79
N ARG A 394 6.63 3.75 -12.83
CA ARG A 394 7.40 4.56 -11.89
C ARG A 394 8.52 5.28 -12.64
N PRO A 395 8.69 6.61 -12.45
CA PRO A 395 9.79 7.33 -13.06
C PRO A 395 11.13 6.73 -12.60
N PRO A 396 12.02 6.32 -13.52
CA PRO A 396 13.37 5.87 -13.18
C PRO A 396 14.28 7.05 -12.81
N VAL A 397 13.98 8.25 -13.32
CA VAL A 397 14.71 9.48 -13.00
C VAL A 397 14.03 10.21 -11.83
N PRO A 398 14.74 10.50 -10.73
CA PRO A 398 14.18 11.18 -9.58
C PRO A 398 13.79 12.63 -9.90
N PHE A 399 12.78 13.15 -9.19
CA PHE A 399 12.44 14.57 -9.24
C PHE A 399 13.48 15.37 -8.44
N ASP A 400 14.60 15.69 -9.06
CA ASP A 400 15.71 16.44 -8.47
C ASP A 400 16.17 17.63 -9.34
N ALA A 401 17.05 18.46 -8.78
CA ALA A 401 17.52 19.67 -9.42
C ALA A 401 18.27 19.41 -10.73
N ILE A 402 18.99 18.28 -10.83
CA ILE A 402 19.73 17.91 -12.05
C ILE A 402 18.74 17.58 -13.16
N SER A 403 17.78 16.70 -12.87
CA SER A 403 16.75 16.30 -13.84
C SER A 403 15.91 17.49 -14.32
N ILE A 404 15.55 18.39 -13.39
CA ILE A 404 14.79 19.61 -13.72
C ILE A 404 15.62 20.55 -14.60
N ALA A 405 16.91 20.73 -14.33
CA ALA A 405 17.80 21.58 -15.12
C ALA A 405 18.02 21.02 -16.53
N ASN A 406 18.27 19.72 -16.66
CA ASN A 406 18.35 19.03 -17.95
C ASN A 406 17.03 19.17 -18.73
N GLY A 407 15.91 18.92 -18.07
CA GLY A 407 14.58 19.07 -18.66
C GLY A 407 14.29 20.50 -19.11
N ALA A 408 14.77 21.51 -18.40
CA ALA A 408 14.64 22.91 -18.80
C ALA A 408 15.39 23.22 -20.11
N ALA A 409 16.60 22.67 -20.27
CA ALA A 409 17.40 22.82 -21.49
C ALA A 409 16.70 22.13 -22.68
N LEU A 410 16.24 20.89 -22.49
CA LEU A 410 15.51 20.13 -23.52
C LEU A 410 14.19 20.81 -23.89
N TYR A 411 13.45 21.32 -22.91
CA TYR A 411 12.19 22.02 -23.12
C TYR A 411 12.39 23.28 -23.97
N THR A 412 13.47 24.02 -23.70
CA THR A 412 13.86 25.20 -24.49
C THR A 412 14.11 24.85 -25.96
N GLN A 413 14.75 23.70 -26.22
CA GLN A 413 15.09 23.25 -27.57
C GLN A 413 13.88 22.69 -28.34
N HIS A 414 12.94 22.02 -27.67
CA HIS A 414 11.91 21.23 -28.35
C HIS A 414 10.47 21.70 -28.12
N CYS A 415 10.17 22.36 -27.01
CA CYS A 415 8.79 22.60 -26.57
C CYS A 415 8.38 24.08 -26.62
N VAL A 416 9.32 25.02 -26.50
CA VAL A 416 9.02 26.46 -26.37
C VAL A 416 8.28 27.05 -27.57
N GLU A 417 8.57 26.61 -28.79
CA GLU A 417 7.91 27.16 -29.98
C GLU A 417 6.39 26.99 -29.96
N CYS A 418 5.89 25.92 -29.34
CA CYS A 418 4.47 25.64 -29.21
C CYS A 418 3.95 26.02 -27.81
N HIS A 419 4.61 25.59 -26.74
CA HIS A 419 4.12 25.77 -25.36
C HIS A 419 4.55 27.09 -24.70
N GLY A 420 5.49 27.83 -25.29
CA GLY A 420 6.07 29.06 -24.73
C GLY A 420 7.06 28.77 -23.59
N PHE A 421 7.89 29.76 -23.23
CA PHE A 421 8.92 29.60 -22.19
C PHE A 421 8.40 29.21 -20.80
N GLN A 422 7.12 29.43 -20.53
CA GLN A 422 6.51 29.18 -19.23
C GLN A 422 5.50 28.02 -19.24
N GLY A 423 5.30 27.35 -20.38
CA GLY A 423 4.34 26.24 -20.48
C GLY A 423 2.87 26.63 -20.63
N MET A 424 2.57 27.88 -20.98
CA MET A 424 1.18 28.38 -21.04
C MET A 424 0.46 28.08 -22.37
N GLY A 425 1.10 27.41 -23.33
CA GLY A 425 0.50 27.18 -24.65
C GLY A 425 0.50 28.42 -25.55
N ASN A 426 1.34 29.41 -25.26
CA ASN A 426 1.40 30.70 -25.96
C ASN A 426 2.67 30.86 -26.83
N GLY A 427 3.31 29.75 -27.21
CA GLY A 427 4.46 29.77 -28.12
C GLY A 427 4.11 30.34 -29.50
N ILE A 428 5.12 30.78 -30.24
CA ILE A 428 4.91 31.46 -31.53
C ILE A 428 4.11 30.62 -32.54
N LYS A 429 4.26 29.28 -32.50
CA LYS A 429 3.52 28.34 -33.35
C LYS A 429 2.10 28.06 -32.86
N SER A 430 1.76 28.33 -31.60
CA SER A 430 0.46 27.93 -31.04
C SER A 430 -0.74 28.54 -31.75
N ARG A 431 -0.56 29.71 -32.37
CA ARG A 431 -1.61 30.42 -33.12
C ARG A 431 -2.03 29.74 -34.43
N THR A 432 -1.20 28.82 -34.94
CA THR A 432 -1.43 28.13 -36.21
C THR A 432 -1.77 26.66 -36.06
N LEU A 433 -1.80 26.14 -34.82
CA LEU A 433 -2.11 24.74 -34.55
C LEU A 433 -3.62 24.49 -34.62
N SER A 434 -3.99 23.28 -35.04
CA SER A 434 -5.37 22.82 -35.18
C SER A 434 -6.07 22.64 -33.82
N THR A 435 -5.29 22.39 -32.77
CA THR A 435 -5.76 22.19 -31.39
C THR A 435 -5.26 23.29 -30.48
N LYS A 436 -6.14 23.79 -29.60
CA LYS A 436 -5.75 24.71 -28.51
C LYS A 436 -4.82 23.98 -27.54
N LEU A 437 -3.68 24.59 -27.24
CA LEU A 437 -2.70 24.02 -26.33
C LEU A 437 -3.13 24.21 -24.87
N PRO A 438 -2.89 23.21 -24.01
CA PRO A 438 -3.16 23.32 -22.59
C PRO A 438 -2.18 24.31 -21.92
N ASP A 439 -2.65 24.93 -20.84
CA ASP A 439 -1.80 25.69 -19.93
C ASP A 439 -1.20 24.75 -18.87
N LEU A 440 0.03 24.31 -19.10
CA LEU A 440 0.77 23.40 -18.21
C LEU A 440 1.22 24.09 -16.90
N LEU A 441 1.11 25.41 -16.81
CA LEU A 441 1.50 26.20 -15.65
C LEU A 441 0.36 26.28 -14.63
N THR A 442 -0.85 26.65 -15.08
CA THR A 442 -1.95 27.02 -14.18
C THR A 442 -3.11 26.02 -14.14
N GLU A 443 -3.32 25.24 -15.20
CA GLU A 443 -4.35 24.20 -15.20
C GLU A 443 -3.86 22.95 -14.43
N PRO A 444 -4.77 22.22 -13.77
CA PRO A 444 -4.42 21.13 -12.86
C PRO A 444 -3.96 19.84 -13.58
N HIS A 445 -3.42 19.92 -14.80
CA HIS A 445 -3.02 18.76 -15.58
C HIS A 445 -2.01 17.87 -14.87
N THR A 446 -1.04 18.46 -14.16
CA THR A 446 -0.03 17.72 -13.38
C THR A 446 -0.61 17.01 -12.14
N ALA A 447 -1.87 17.31 -11.77
CA ALA A 447 -2.62 16.64 -10.72
C ALA A 447 -3.66 15.65 -11.28
N GLU A 448 -4.21 15.92 -12.47
CA GLU A 448 -5.21 15.08 -13.13
C GLU A 448 -4.58 13.91 -13.91
N HIS A 449 -3.35 14.11 -14.41
CA HIS A 449 -2.58 13.16 -15.19
C HIS A 449 -1.34 12.66 -14.45
N THR A 450 -1.00 11.39 -14.69
CA THR A 450 0.16 10.74 -14.08
C THR A 450 1.45 11.17 -14.81
N PRO A 451 2.63 11.14 -14.18
CA PRO A 451 3.90 11.35 -14.87
C PRO A 451 4.08 10.43 -16.09
N GLY A 452 3.55 9.20 -16.00
CA GLY A 452 3.51 8.24 -17.09
C GLY A 452 2.67 8.68 -18.29
N ASP A 453 1.55 9.36 -18.07
CA ASP A 453 0.74 9.94 -19.14
C ASP A 453 1.56 11.01 -19.90
N PHE A 454 2.25 11.90 -19.18
CA PHE A 454 3.14 12.91 -19.78
C PHE A 454 4.30 12.28 -20.55
N TYR A 455 4.93 11.24 -19.97
CA TYR A 455 5.98 10.48 -20.64
C TYR A 455 5.48 9.90 -21.96
N ASN A 456 4.27 9.31 -21.98
CA ASN A 456 3.69 8.77 -23.21
C ASN A 456 3.46 9.86 -24.27
N TRP A 457 2.89 11.00 -23.88
CA TRP A 457 2.65 12.13 -24.81
C TRP A 457 3.93 12.73 -25.36
N ILE A 458 4.97 12.89 -24.54
CA ILE A 458 6.28 13.36 -25.01
C ILE A 458 6.92 12.32 -25.94
N SER A 459 6.74 11.04 -25.65
CA SER A 459 7.34 9.96 -26.44
C SER A 459 6.70 9.81 -27.82
N TYR A 460 5.36 9.77 -27.86
CA TYR A 460 4.62 9.32 -29.03
C TYR A 460 3.73 10.41 -29.65
N GLY A 461 3.68 11.60 -29.03
CA GLY A 461 2.76 12.65 -29.40
C GLY A 461 1.35 12.42 -28.84
N MET A 462 0.43 13.32 -29.17
CA MET A 462 -0.98 13.17 -28.80
C MET A 462 -1.83 12.96 -30.05
N VAL A 463 -2.59 11.86 -30.07
CA VAL A 463 -3.47 11.49 -31.18
C VAL A 463 -4.49 12.59 -31.45
N ASN A 464 -4.73 12.90 -32.73
CA ASN A 464 -5.62 13.98 -33.19
C ASN A 464 -5.19 15.39 -32.74
N THR A 465 -3.89 15.60 -32.51
CA THR A 465 -3.31 16.92 -32.23
C THR A 465 -2.04 17.13 -33.05
N ASP A 466 -1.53 18.35 -33.06
CA ASP A 466 -0.24 18.67 -33.69
C ASP A 466 0.98 18.37 -32.78
N MET A 467 0.80 17.76 -31.60
CA MET A 467 1.90 17.44 -30.69
C MET A 467 2.75 16.27 -31.24
N PRO A 468 4.03 16.49 -31.60
CA PRO A 468 4.89 15.45 -32.14
C PRO A 468 5.41 14.53 -31.02
N GLY A 469 5.82 13.31 -31.40
CA GLY A 469 6.57 12.41 -30.54
C GLY A 469 8.09 12.63 -30.63
N TYR A 470 8.79 12.33 -29.54
CA TYR A 470 10.24 12.49 -29.40
C TYR A 470 11.00 11.20 -29.08
N ALA A 471 10.35 10.03 -29.10
CA ALA A 471 11.00 8.74 -28.79
C ALA A 471 12.23 8.44 -29.66
N ASP A 472 12.24 8.89 -30.92
CA ASP A 472 13.35 8.68 -31.86
C ASP A 472 14.46 9.75 -31.74
N LYS A 473 14.24 10.81 -30.95
CA LYS A 473 15.13 11.98 -30.85
C LYS A 473 15.77 12.15 -29.47
N LEU A 474 15.10 11.65 -28.43
CA LEU A 474 15.48 11.82 -27.03
C LEU A 474 15.61 10.45 -26.36
N SER A 475 16.55 10.32 -25.43
CA SER A 475 16.71 9.09 -24.65
C SER A 475 15.50 8.85 -23.72
N ASP A 476 15.42 7.66 -23.08
CA ASP A 476 14.42 7.41 -22.03
C ASP A 476 14.56 8.42 -20.88
N GLU A 477 15.80 8.67 -20.46
CA GLU A 477 16.15 9.58 -19.37
C GLU A 477 15.80 11.04 -19.71
N ASP A 478 16.17 11.52 -20.90
CA ASP A 478 15.84 12.88 -21.37
C ASP A 478 14.32 13.16 -21.39
N ARG A 479 13.52 12.14 -21.74
CA ARG A 479 12.06 12.25 -21.73
C ARG A 479 11.52 12.33 -20.31
N TRP A 480 12.11 11.63 -19.35
CA TRP A 480 11.77 11.78 -17.93
C TRP A 480 12.23 13.12 -17.35
N ASP A 481 13.37 13.65 -17.79
CA ASP A 481 13.81 15.01 -17.44
C ASP A 481 12.80 16.06 -17.92
N LEU A 482 12.28 15.95 -19.15
CA LEU A 482 11.19 16.80 -19.64
C LEU A 482 9.92 16.68 -18.78
N VAL A 483 9.52 15.46 -18.40
CA VAL A 483 8.38 15.24 -17.49
C VAL A 483 8.61 15.96 -16.16
N ASN A 484 9.78 15.77 -15.54
CA ASN A 484 10.13 16.41 -14.28
C ASN A 484 10.12 17.94 -14.41
N TYR A 485 10.63 18.50 -15.49
CA TYR A 485 10.58 19.95 -15.72
C TYR A 485 9.14 20.47 -15.87
N VAL A 486 8.27 19.78 -16.62
CA VAL A 486 6.84 20.16 -16.73
C VAL A 486 6.15 20.15 -15.36
N HIS A 487 6.40 19.13 -14.55
CA HIS A 487 5.90 19.10 -13.17
C HIS A 487 6.51 20.22 -12.31
N ALA A 488 7.77 20.58 -12.53
CA ALA A 488 8.45 21.65 -11.81
C ALA A 488 7.88 23.03 -12.14
N LEU A 489 7.46 23.29 -13.39
CA LEU A 489 6.75 24.52 -13.76
C LEU A 489 5.48 24.71 -12.93
N SER A 490 4.64 23.69 -12.90
CA SER A 490 3.36 23.71 -12.16
C SER A 490 3.58 23.82 -10.64
N ARG A 491 4.53 23.06 -10.07
CA ARG A 491 4.89 23.17 -8.64
C ARG A 491 5.46 24.54 -8.28
N GLY A 492 6.29 25.11 -9.16
CA GLY A 492 6.82 26.47 -9.02
C GLY A 492 5.70 27.52 -9.00
N TYR A 493 4.68 27.37 -9.83
CA TYR A 493 3.50 28.23 -9.80
C TYR A 493 2.67 28.06 -8.51
N GLN A 494 2.46 26.82 -8.06
CA GLN A 494 1.78 26.55 -6.79
C GLN A 494 2.54 27.15 -5.58
N ALA A 495 3.86 27.30 -5.68
CA ALA A 495 4.69 27.91 -4.65
C ALA A 495 4.45 29.42 -4.45
N ARG A 496 3.62 30.07 -5.27
CA ARG A 496 3.27 31.50 -5.10
C ARG A 496 2.63 31.86 -3.78
N ILE A 497 2.05 30.88 -3.11
CA ILE A 497 1.44 31.02 -1.78
C ILE A 497 2.48 31.09 -0.66
N LEU A 498 3.75 30.77 -0.95
CA LEU A 498 4.84 30.97 0.00
C LEU A 498 5.05 32.48 0.18
N ALA A 499 5.11 32.87 1.45
CA ALA A 499 5.43 34.20 1.93
C ALA A 499 6.54 34.09 2.99
N PRO A 500 7.09 35.22 3.49
CA PRO A 500 8.06 35.20 4.57
C PRO A 500 7.48 34.64 5.88
N GLU A 501 6.16 34.71 6.08
CA GLU A 501 5.46 34.14 7.24
C GLU A 501 5.10 32.67 7.03
N ILE A 502 5.34 31.86 8.07
CA ILE A 502 4.91 30.46 8.11
C ILE A 502 3.45 30.39 8.54
N ILE A 503 2.66 29.62 7.80
CA ILE A 503 1.30 29.26 8.23
C ILE A 503 1.40 27.99 9.09
N PRO A 504 0.94 28.03 10.35
CA PRO A 504 1.10 26.92 11.28
C PRO A 504 0.43 25.63 10.81
N ASN A 505 1.09 24.50 11.03
CA ASN A 505 0.61 23.13 10.78
C ASN A 505 0.13 22.88 9.34
N LYS A 506 0.72 23.58 8.36
CA LYS A 506 0.37 23.40 6.95
C LYS A 506 1.61 23.35 6.07
N ALA A 507 1.83 22.18 5.47
CA ALA A 507 2.88 21.95 4.48
C ALA A 507 2.32 22.19 3.07
N TYR A 508 2.98 23.06 2.30
CA TYR A 508 2.45 23.57 1.03
C TYR A 508 3.15 23.05 -0.20
N VAL A 509 4.49 23.03 -0.19
CA VAL A 509 5.26 22.86 -1.41
C VAL A 509 6.39 21.88 -1.21
N LYS A 510 6.50 20.94 -2.13
CA LYS A 510 7.59 19.96 -2.18
C LYS A 510 8.79 20.60 -2.90
N PRO A 511 9.95 20.72 -2.26
CA PRO A 511 11.14 21.20 -2.94
C PRO A 511 11.63 20.19 -3.97
N PRO A 512 12.32 20.64 -5.04
CA PRO A 512 13.25 19.81 -5.78
C PRO A 512 14.30 19.21 -4.83
N LEU A 513 14.52 17.90 -4.93
CA LEU A 513 15.62 17.25 -4.22
C LEU A 513 16.95 17.66 -4.87
N PHE A 514 18.05 17.62 -4.12
CA PHE A 514 19.36 17.85 -4.70
C PHE A 514 20.45 17.21 -3.85
N SER A 515 21.55 16.90 -4.52
CA SER A 515 22.84 16.60 -3.92
C SER A 515 23.75 17.80 -4.11
N TYR A 516 24.63 18.06 -3.15
CA TYR A 516 25.55 19.19 -3.19
C TYR A 516 26.94 18.76 -2.66
N ALA A 517 27.96 19.47 -3.12
CA ALA A 517 29.25 19.55 -2.46
C ALA A 517 29.53 21.01 -2.12
N ASP A 518 30.13 21.26 -0.97
CA ASP A 518 30.42 22.61 -0.49
C ASP A 518 31.89 23.01 -0.70
N ASN A 519 32.23 24.22 -0.29
CA ASN A 519 33.56 24.81 -0.36
C ASN A 519 34.57 24.18 0.61
N ASN A 520 34.12 23.40 1.60
CA ASN A 520 34.96 22.68 2.55
C ASN A 520 35.26 21.23 2.10
N GLY A 521 34.67 20.80 0.98
CA GLY A 521 34.77 19.43 0.48
C GLY A 521 33.81 18.46 1.17
N GLU A 522 32.84 18.96 1.94
CA GLU A 522 31.74 18.15 2.45
C GLU A 522 30.68 17.99 1.36
N SER A 523 30.10 16.80 1.27
CA SER A 523 29.02 16.50 0.33
C SER A 523 27.83 15.90 1.05
N GLY A 524 26.63 16.19 0.56
CA GLY A 524 25.41 15.62 1.12
C GLY A 524 24.21 15.82 0.21
N THR A 525 23.05 15.47 0.74
CA THR A 525 21.76 15.63 0.09
C THR A 525 20.84 16.48 0.96
N LEU A 526 19.85 17.13 0.36
CA LEU A 526 18.83 17.86 1.12
C LEU A 526 18.13 16.96 2.16
N GLN A 527 18.03 15.66 1.88
CA GLN A 527 17.37 14.67 2.70
C GLN A 527 18.12 14.39 4.01
N ASP A 528 19.43 14.59 4.06
CA ASP A 528 20.25 14.29 5.25
C ASP A 528 19.89 15.13 6.48
N PHE A 529 19.24 16.28 6.25
CA PHE A 529 18.76 17.19 7.28
C PHE A 529 17.43 16.76 7.93
N ARG A 530 16.68 15.83 7.31
CA ARG A 530 15.35 15.44 7.77
C ARG A 530 15.38 14.83 9.17
N GLY A 531 14.39 15.18 9.97
CA GLY A 531 14.32 14.83 11.39
C GLY A 531 15.40 15.46 12.28
N LYS A 532 16.42 16.13 11.70
CA LYS A 532 17.57 16.69 12.43
C LYS A 532 17.56 18.21 12.45
N LYS A 533 17.50 18.87 11.30
CA LYS A 533 17.63 20.33 11.15
C LYS A 533 16.61 20.89 10.16
N THR A 534 16.21 22.12 10.39
CA THR A 534 15.50 22.93 9.39
C THR A 534 16.57 23.56 8.49
N VAL A 535 16.32 23.67 7.19
CA VAL A 535 17.28 24.23 6.23
C VAL A 535 16.84 25.62 5.80
N LEU A 536 17.72 26.61 5.94
CA LEU A 536 17.63 27.91 5.29
C LEU A 536 18.46 27.84 4.01
N LEU A 537 17.80 27.66 2.87
CA LEU A 537 18.44 27.64 1.56
C LEU A 537 18.50 29.06 1.01
N VAL A 538 19.70 29.55 0.75
CA VAL A 538 19.98 30.93 0.34
C VAL A 538 20.52 30.91 -1.08
N ILE A 539 19.71 31.32 -2.05
CA ILE A 539 20.10 31.44 -3.46
C ILE A 539 20.55 32.88 -3.68
N PHE A 540 21.79 33.09 -4.12
CA PHE A 540 22.38 34.42 -4.14
C PHE A 540 23.24 34.69 -5.39
N SER A 541 23.30 35.96 -5.78
CA SER A 541 24.22 36.48 -6.80
C SER A 541 25.29 37.34 -6.14
N TRP A 542 26.54 37.15 -6.53
CA TRP A 542 27.67 37.93 -6.06
C TRP A 542 28.07 38.98 -7.10
N PRO A 543 28.34 40.25 -6.72
CA PRO A 543 28.33 40.82 -5.36
C PRO A 543 26.97 41.38 -4.90
N GLN A 544 25.90 41.24 -5.68
CA GLN A 544 24.60 41.91 -5.44
C GLN A 544 23.96 41.55 -4.08
N SER A 545 24.24 40.35 -3.57
CA SER A 545 23.72 39.85 -2.30
C SER A 545 24.61 40.13 -1.09
N GLN A 546 25.78 40.77 -1.26
CA GLN A 546 26.81 40.88 -0.22
C GLN A 546 26.27 41.45 1.11
N VAL A 547 25.45 42.51 1.06
CA VAL A 547 24.85 43.12 2.25
C VAL A 547 24.00 42.11 3.04
N ARG A 548 23.22 41.30 2.34
CA ARG A 548 22.37 40.28 2.98
C ARG A 548 23.21 39.12 3.52
N MET A 549 24.23 38.69 2.80
CA MET A 549 25.14 37.63 3.25
C MET A 549 25.86 38.02 4.55
N GLU A 550 26.26 39.29 4.69
CA GLU A 550 26.86 39.82 5.92
C GLU A 550 25.88 39.81 7.11
N GLN A 551 24.60 40.15 6.87
CA GLN A 551 23.57 40.01 7.91
C GLN A 551 23.40 38.55 8.39
N LEU A 552 23.37 37.60 7.45
CA LEU A 552 23.25 36.17 7.77
C LEU A 552 24.49 35.65 8.52
N LYS A 553 25.69 36.12 8.15
CA LYS A 553 26.93 35.82 8.87
C LYS A 553 26.87 36.27 10.32
N GLN A 554 26.43 37.50 10.58
CA GLN A 554 26.29 38.04 11.94
C GLN A 554 25.27 37.24 12.76
N ALA A 555 24.20 36.75 12.11
CA ALA A 555 23.17 35.95 12.75
C ALA A 555 23.49 34.44 12.85
N TYR A 556 24.56 33.97 12.21
CA TYR A 556 24.79 32.54 11.97
C TYR A 556 24.85 31.70 13.26
N HIS A 557 25.53 32.21 14.30
CA HIS A 557 25.61 31.52 15.59
C HIS A 557 24.21 31.30 16.19
N ARG A 558 23.37 32.33 16.17
CA ARG A 558 21.99 32.30 16.69
C ARG A 558 21.11 31.33 15.91
N LEU A 559 21.28 31.28 14.58
CA LEU A 559 20.56 30.34 13.71
C LEU A 559 20.98 28.89 14.00
N SER A 560 22.29 28.66 14.16
CA SER A 560 22.86 27.33 14.45
C SER A 560 22.36 26.76 15.79
N GLU A 561 22.28 27.59 16.84
CA GLU A 561 21.71 27.21 18.15
C GLU A 561 20.25 26.74 18.07
N GLN A 562 19.50 27.21 17.06
CA GLN A 562 18.13 26.79 16.80
C GLN A 562 18.03 25.56 15.87
N ASN A 563 19.12 24.81 15.68
CA ASN A 563 19.19 23.66 14.76
C ASN A 563 18.85 24.01 13.31
N ILE A 564 19.32 25.16 12.83
CA ILE A 564 19.22 25.55 11.42
C ILE A 564 20.50 25.21 10.69
N ALA A 565 20.37 24.61 9.51
CA ALA A 565 21.43 24.50 8.53
C ALA A 565 21.25 25.61 7.49
N VAL A 566 22.24 26.49 7.35
CA VAL A 566 22.28 27.50 6.29
C VAL A 566 23.07 26.90 5.12
N LEU A 567 22.47 26.85 3.93
CA LEU A 567 23.13 26.42 2.70
C LEU A 567 23.06 27.56 1.69
N ALA A 568 24.23 28.11 1.33
CA ALA A 568 24.32 29.17 0.35
C ALA A 568 24.61 28.59 -1.05
N VAL A 569 23.79 28.95 -2.03
CA VAL A 569 23.87 28.45 -3.41
C VAL A 569 24.03 29.63 -4.36
N PRO A 570 25.15 29.77 -5.06
CA PRO A 570 25.33 30.85 -6.01
C PRO A 570 24.48 30.61 -7.27
N VAL A 571 23.86 31.67 -7.80
CA VAL A 571 23.04 31.62 -9.02
C VAL A 571 23.88 31.30 -10.26
N ASN A 572 25.08 31.88 -10.32
CA ASN A 572 26.08 31.65 -11.36
C ASN A 572 27.30 31.01 -10.73
N GLU A 573 28.07 30.25 -11.51
CA GLU A 573 29.39 29.79 -11.06
C GLU A 573 30.25 30.97 -10.67
N LEU A 574 30.81 30.92 -9.44
CA LEU A 574 31.73 31.94 -8.96
C LEU A 574 33.11 31.69 -9.55
N SER A 575 33.81 32.75 -9.95
CA SER A 575 35.21 32.65 -10.32
C SER A 575 36.06 32.19 -9.14
N THR A 576 37.26 31.66 -9.39
CA THR A 576 38.18 31.18 -8.34
C THR A 576 38.45 32.25 -7.28
N ASP A 577 38.59 33.52 -7.70
CA ASP A 577 38.86 34.65 -6.81
C ASP A 577 37.62 35.01 -5.97
N GLU A 578 36.44 35.05 -6.59
CA GLU A 578 35.18 35.28 -5.88
C GLU A 578 34.86 34.16 -4.89
N MET A 579 35.12 32.90 -5.27
CA MET A 579 34.95 31.76 -4.37
C MET A 579 35.89 31.84 -3.18
N ALA A 580 37.17 32.20 -3.40
CA ALA A 580 38.13 32.39 -2.32
C ALA A 580 37.69 33.50 -1.36
N GLN A 581 37.16 34.60 -1.89
CA GLN A 581 36.61 35.69 -1.09
C GLN A 581 35.40 35.24 -0.27
N VAL A 582 34.41 34.64 -0.93
CA VAL A 582 33.16 34.19 -0.30
C VAL A 582 33.43 33.13 0.77
N ALA A 583 34.32 32.17 0.48
CA ALA A 583 34.73 31.12 1.43
C ALA A 583 35.49 31.67 2.64
N ALA A 584 36.28 32.74 2.48
CA ALA A 584 36.97 33.39 3.59
C ALA A 584 36.02 34.23 4.46
N GLU A 585 34.95 34.78 3.88
CA GLU A 585 34.06 35.70 4.57
C GLU A 585 32.89 35.00 5.29
N LEU A 586 32.41 33.85 4.81
CA LEU A 586 31.16 33.24 5.29
C LEU A 586 31.39 32.02 6.20
N PRO A 587 30.71 31.93 7.36
CA PRO A 587 30.88 30.84 8.32
C PRO A 587 30.04 29.58 8.01
N PHE A 588 29.27 29.59 6.91
CA PHE A 588 28.37 28.51 6.52
C PHE A 588 28.69 27.95 5.14
N PRO A 589 28.32 26.69 4.85
CA PRO A 589 28.59 26.03 3.58
C PRO A 589 28.09 26.80 2.36
N VAL A 590 28.98 26.95 1.37
CA VAL A 590 28.68 27.49 0.04
C VAL A 590 28.79 26.36 -0.96
N VAL A 591 27.69 26.08 -1.66
CA VAL A 591 27.60 24.99 -2.64
C VAL A 591 28.44 25.33 -3.86
N THR A 592 29.32 24.40 -4.23
CA THR A 592 30.26 24.54 -5.35
C THR A 592 29.88 23.64 -6.53
N GLN A 593 29.41 22.43 -6.27
CA GLN A 593 28.91 21.50 -7.30
C GLN A 593 27.39 21.49 -7.33
N SER A 594 26.82 21.40 -8.54
CA SER A 594 25.37 21.43 -8.80
C SER A 594 24.67 22.76 -8.47
N ALA A 595 25.44 23.84 -8.25
CA ALA A 595 24.89 25.12 -7.80
C ALA A 595 23.91 25.73 -8.83
N ALA A 596 24.27 25.68 -10.12
CA ALA A 596 23.45 26.21 -11.21
C ALA A 596 22.14 25.43 -11.37
N GLU A 597 22.18 24.11 -11.23
CA GLU A 597 21.03 23.21 -11.31
C GLU A 597 20.07 23.46 -10.14
N ILE A 598 20.61 23.61 -8.91
CA ILE A 598 19.82 23.96 -7.73
C ILE A 598 19.20 25.35 -7.90
N ALA A 599 19.99 26.35 -8.26
CA ALA A 599 19.52 27.73 -8.40
C ALA A 599 18.41 27.85 -9.47
N SER A 600 18.62 27.24 -10.65
CA SER A 600 17.64 27.26 -11.75
C SER A 600 16.33 26.54 -11.39
N SER A 601 16.42 25.40 -10.68
CA SER A 601 15.26 24.62 -10.25
C SER A 601 14.41 25.36 -9.22
N TYR A 602 15.03 25.96 -8.21
CA TYR A 602 14.34 26.74 -7.18
C TYR A 602 13.86 28.11 -7.68
N ALA A 603 14.49 28.66 -8.72
CA ALA A 603 14.02 29.88 -9.38
C ALA A 603 12.62 29.73 -10.02
N LEU A 604 12.14 28.50 -10.24
CA LEU A 604 10.75 28.25 -10.66
C LEU A 604 9.72 28.66 -9.59
N SER A 605 10.13 28.68 -8.31
CA SER A 605 9.33 29.09 -7.15
C SER A 605 9.41 30.58 -6.82
N ARG A 606 9.98 31.41 -7.72
CA ARG A 606 10.09 32.87 -7.53
C ARG A 606 8.76 33.64 -7.59
N ARG A 607 7.70 33.04 -8.14
CA ARG A 607 6.43 33.72 -8.39
C ARG A 607 5.73 34.07 -7.08
N THR A 608 5.06 35.21 -7.01
CA THR A 608 4.24 35.59 -5.84
C THR A 608 2.78 35.77 -6.26
N ILE A 609 1.85 35.86 -5.29
CA ILE A 609 0.45 36.17 -5.60
C ILE A 609 0.32 37.54 -6.29
N THR A 610 1.14 38.52 -5.90
CA THR A 610 1.10 39.89 -6.43
C THR A 610 1.88 40.05 -7.75
N HIS A 611 2.87 39.20 -8.00
CA HIS A 611 3.71 39.23 -9.20
C HIS A 611 3.75 37.83 -9.85
N PRO A 612 2.67 37.42 -10.56
CA PRO A 612 2.53 36.06 -11.08
C PRO A 612 3.37 35.73 -12.32
N ASP A 613 4.15 36.69 -12.85
CA ASP A 613 5.13 36.50 -13.93
C ASP A 613 4.51 35.78 -15.16
N ILE A 614 3.49 36.40 -15.79
CA ILE A 614 2.58 35.72 -16.74
C ILE A 614 2.99 35.87 -18.22
N ILE A 615 3.74 36.92 -18.63
CA ILE A 615 4.07 37.13 -20.07
C ILE A 615 5.42 37.87 -20.26
N GLY A 616 6.44 37.59 -19.44
CA GLY A 616 7.73 38.29 -19.50
C GLY A 616 8.93 37.35 -19.36
N ARG A 617 10.09 37.75 -19.88
CA ARG A 617 11.36 37.05 -19.59
C ARG A 617 11.55 37.05 -18.08
N GLY A 618 11.33 35.88 -17.47
CA GLY A 618 11.43 35.68 -16.04
C GLY A 618 12.83 36.00 -15.56
N LYS A 619 13.01 37.20 -14.99
CA LYS A 619 14.27 37.54 -14.35
C LYS A 619 14.38 36.69 -13.09
N ILE A 620 15.42 35.88 -13.01
CA ILE A 620 15.77 35.20 -11.78
C ILE A 620 16.16 36.30 -10.78
N PRO A 621 15.53 36.39 -9.60
CA PRO A 621 15.93 37.37 -8.61
C PRO A 621 17.38 37.17 -8.19
N ASP A 622 18.09 38.26 -7.96
CA ASP A 622 19.51 38.21 -7.55
C ASP A 622 19.66 37.52 -6.18
N HIS A 623 18.59 37.44 -5.39
CA HIS A 623 18.56 36.81 -4.08
C HIS A 623 17.19 36.19 -3.77
N MET A 624 17.18 34.97 -3.23
CA MET A 624 15.97 34.29 -2.70
C MET A 624 16.35 33.41 -1.51
N GLU A 625 15.51 33.39 -0.48
CA GLU A 625 15.68 32.53 0.68
C GLU A 625 14.47 31.61 0.84
N PHE A 626 14.70 30.35 1.21
CA PHE A 626 13.65 29.36 1.47
C PHE A 626 13.87 28.69 2.82
N LEU A 627 12.78 28.55 3.60
CA LEU A 627 12.77 27.71 4.80
C LEU A 627 12.18 26.35 4.49
N ILE A 628 12.99 25.31 4.64
CA ILE A 628 12.62 23.90 4.45
C ILE A 628 12.61 23.22 5.82
N ASP A 629 11.48 22.64 6.18
CA ASP A 629 11.31 22.04 7.50
C ASP A 629 11.95 20.67 7.68
N ARG A 630 11.95 20.15 8.91
CA ARG A 630 12.49 18.83 9.26
C ARG A 630 11.78 17.65 8.57
N ASN A 631 10.59 17.88 8.00
CA ASN A 631 9.86 16.91 7.19
C ASN A 631 10.19 17.05 5.69
N GLY A 632 11.02 18.03 5.30
CA GLY A 632 11.49 18.25 3.94
C GLY A 632 10.57 19.11 3.08
N TYR A 633 9.62 19.85 3.65
CA TYR A 633 8.71 20.72 2.89
C TYR A 633 9.17 22.18 2.91
N MET A 634 9.00 22.90 1.79
CA MET A 634 9.15 24.36 1.76
C MET A 634 7.96 25.01 2.47
N ARG A 635 8.25 25.82 3.49
CA ARG A 635 7.27 26.41 4.39
C ARG A 635 7.13 27.92 4.25
N ALA A 636 8.22 28.57 3.87
CA ALA A 636 8.25 30.00 3.64
C ALA A 636 9.33 30.34 2.61
N ARG A 637 9.17 31.49 1.97
CA ARG A 637 10.11 32.05 1.01
C ARG A 637 10.17 33.56 1.19
N TRP A 638 11.35 34.12 1.05
CA TRP A 638 11.55 35.56 0.97
C TRP A 638 12.34 35.95 -0.28
N ILE A 639 11.82 36.92 -1.02
CA ILE A 639 12.50 37.54 -2.16
C ILE A 639 12.66 39.03 -1.83
N PRO A 640 13.88 39.53 -1.57
CA PRO A 640 14.08 40.91 -1.13
C PRO A 640 13.50 41.96 -2.07
N SER A 641 13.46 41.72 -3.38
CA SER A 641 12.90 42.69 -4.33
C SER A 641 11.37 42.79 -4.31
N VAL A 642 10.67 41.85 -3.68
CA VAL A 642 9.19 41.73 -3.73
C VAL A 642 8.55 41.69 -2.35
N ASP A 643 9.14 40.96 -1.40
CA ASP A 643 8.52 40.61 -0.12
C ASP A 643 9.01 41.51 1.03
N GLN A 644 9.03 42.84 0.84
CA GLN A 644 9.52 43.81 1.83
C GLN A 644 8.49 44.13 2.94
N PRO A 645 8.91 44.28 4.22
CA PRO A 645 10.28 44.14 4.70
C PRO A 645 10.72 42.67 4.85
N GLY A 646 9.80 41.76 5.16
CA GLY A 646 10.07 40.32 5.28
C GLY A 646 11.29 40.00 6.15
N TRP A 647 12.16 39.11 5.68
CA TRP A 647 13.35 38.70 6.44
C TRP A 647 14.51 39.70 6.39
N SER A 648 14.33 40.90 5.84
CA SER A 648 15.30 41.99 6.07
C SER A 648 15.42 42.31 7.56
N ASP A 649 14.34 42.09 8.32
CA ASP A 649 14.37 41.96 9.77
C ASP A 649 14.75 40.52 10.16
N ILE A 650 15.94 40.37 10.73
CA ILE A 650 16.46 39.07 11.16
C ILE A 650 15.66 38.49 12.35
N ASP A 651 15.06 39.34 13.19
CA ASP A 651 14.27 38.88 14.32
C ASP A 651 12.95 38.25 13.85
N MET A 652 12.36 38.76 12.76
CA MET A 652 11.24 38.11 12.09
C MET A 652 11.61 36.70 11.60
N LEU A 653 12.75 36.55 10.90
CA LEU A 653 13.24 35.24 10.46
C LEU A 653 13.41 34.26 11.64
N ASN A 654 14.04 34.73 12.73
CA ASN A 654 14.22 33.95 13.96
C ASN A 654 12.88 33.52 14.57
N GLN A 655 11.87 34.39 14.56
CA GLN A 655 10.53 34.06 15.05
C GLN A 655 9.89 32.94 14.22
N GLN A 656 9.98 33.02 12.88
CA GLN A 656 9.45 31.98 12.00
C GLN A 656 10.14 30.64 12.23
N ILE A 657 11.46 30.63 12.36
CA ILE A 657 12.24 29.43 12.67
C ILE A 657 11.82 28.81 14.01
N SER A 658 11.67 29.63 15.05
CA SER A 658 11.23 29.14 16.35
C SER A 658 9.81 28.56 16.30
N LEU A 659 8.91 29.09 15.47
CA LEU A 659 7.58 28.52 15.26
C LEU A 659 7.69 27.14 14.61
N LEU A 660 8.48 27.04 13.54
CA LEU A 660 8.65 25.81 12.77
C LEU A 660 9.23 24.67 13.60
N ASN A 661 10.23 24.96 14.43
CA ASN A 661 10.86 23.97 15.31
C ASN A 661 9.94 23.45 16.44
N ARG A 662 8.86 24.18 16.76
CA ARG A 662 7.86 23.77 17.76
C ARG A 662 6.75 22.89 17.17
N GLU A 663 6.60 22.88 15.85
CA GLU A 663 5.56 22.08 15.20
C GLU A 663 5.89 20.57 15.30
N GLN A 664 4.88 19.78 15.67
CA GLN A 664 4.96 18.33 15.71
C GLN A 664 4.07 17.72 14.62
N MET A 665 4.35 18.06 13.36
CA MET A 665 3.66 17.44 12.23
C MET A 665 4.27 16.08 11.91
N LYS A 666 3.45 15.01 12.00
CA LYS A 666 3.77 13.69 11.46
C LYS A 666 3.21 13.60 10.04
N MET A 667 4.02 13.98 9.06
CA MET A 667 3.69 13.90 7.64
C MET A 667 4.63 12.90 6.95
N PRO A 668 4.18 12.11 5.97
CA PRO A 668 5.07 11.32 5.12
C PRO A 668 6.03 12.24 4.34
N TYR A 669 7.15 11.71 3.89
CA TYR A 669 8.13 12.53 3.17
C TYR A 669 7.61 12.91 1.77
N PRO A 670 8.03 14.07 1.21
CA PRO A 670 7.53 14.59 -0.06
C PRO A 670 7.52 13.59 -1.22
N GLU A 671 8.54 12.75 -1.31
CA GLU A 671 8.76 11.75 -2.36
C GLU A 671 8.01 10.43 -2.15
N ASP A 672 7.49 10.15 -0.94
CA ASP A 672 6.65 8.96 -0.68
C ASP A 672 5.35 8.96 -1.51
N PHE A 673 5.00 10.15 -2.04
CA PHE A 673 3.85 10.43 -2.87
C PHE A 673 4.16 10.58 -4.36
N VAL A 674 5.43 10.49 -4.78
CA VAL A 674 5.77 10.46 -6.22
C VAL A 674 5.44 9.05 -6.69
N ARG A 675 4.19 8.86 -7.12
CA ARG A 675 3.66 7.62 -7.69
C ARG A 675 2.85 7.91 -8.93
#